data_AF-A0A1V1W797-F1
#
_entry.id   AF-A0A1V1W797-F1
#
_cell.length_a   1.000
_cell.length_b   1.000
_cell.length_c   1.000
_cell.angle_alpha   90.00
_cell.angle_beta   90.00
_cell.angle_gamma   90.00
#
_symmetry.space_group_name_H-M   'P 1'
#
loop_
_entity.id
_entity.type
_entity.pdbx_description
1 polymer ?
#
loop_
_entity_poly.entity_id
_entity_poly.type
_entity_poly.pdbx_seq_one_letter_code
_entity_poly.pdbx_strand_id
1 'polypeptide(L)'
;MVGDFSIWTELGFTGNPYDQRYLPGSEEGVALFHGRVSERRRVQLGLGSGGSHVLIVGEAGVGKTSLAQVAAFDMFRRGRAAGAGTLFVPIAAPMQLKDDPYDFELDVWRNIASALISNRRDIELAGLQPPDLHGLSDWLSAPTTLTSGSATALGFGGGGARALNTTTAFGESGFVALVRQALVTLFPSTASGGVICILDNLELSGSADAARSALEALRSTLFEVPAIRWVFIGSRGVASGLRSRRLSGFIDQPVRLEPLTVEESVESIRRRLDYWGTTNAHPPVQPEDFRYLYRTLGLNLRDSLNVAQQFAQFYFGEFIGTDVATPTDEERPLYFQAWLGERADEVLAEAPPEDSESWLVFDQVRDGGGTLGVAFDDLQTRRHMQSLVQANLLVEEPDPESTDWTMLTITANGWLAAFARARVEAVRRVPTGSPEADHGPKLAERRPDTGPPQSARLVDLLGPGWPSVDAVEGRWRTGLSSTAAVIGTTPVGPFTLDLRKDGPHALVAGTTGSGKSQLLQTLVLSLASVNRPDQITFLLVDYKGGSAFQDCVVLPHTVGLLTDIDRHASSRILTSLGAELVRREQILADAQAKDIEDYGRLQSLNANLDAMPRLVIVIDEFASLMAEVPEVVSGLVAVASRGRSLGIHLVLGTQRPAGALSPEILANTNIRIALRLSTVEDSVDVIGVPDASHVSSTAPGRGFARLGHSGLIGIQIARLNNGESGGVDEFDGGGPSDDRQIVRAINEAYDKLALERPRRPVLPSLASVVLLGDLLPRTPTRSTIPPVPFALEDLPSLQRQRVATIDLDNFSTLAIVGSARTGRSTALVTVAAAVARSTSPADVHLYVFDGGAGSLLAMSGLPHCGAVVTRGEHARARQLLNRLSKELDTRRRRLASGRFATIREQRSAMSAADRMPHILVLVDRWKDVCGGIGQSDDAGANAETLMRLLREGPAVGIYSIVTGGQDLLASAMRAVVGDYIALPLADRAAYRQLGLDPNDLPEDAPPGRGFRSISGIELQIASLSADPDRRAQSDRLREIAVDLAEQYADTDPTLLPTYRDV
;
A
#
# COMPACT_ATOMS: atom_id res chain seq x y z
N MET A 1 4.07 -14.25 3.57
CA MET A 1 4.38 -15.70 3.54
C MET A 1 5.90 -15.92 3.39
N VAL A 2 6.66 -15.98 4.48
CA VAL A 2 8.10 -16.40 4.51
C VAL A 2 8.24 -17.41 5.64
N GLY A 3 7.74 -18.60 5.36
CA GLY A 3 7.93 -19.81 6.17
C GLY A 3 8.23 -20.99 5.25
N ASP A 4 7.74 -20.94 4.02
CA ASP A 4 7.90 -22.04 3.08
C ASP A 4 9.33 -22.17 2.55
N PHE A 5 9.98 -21.11 2.04
CA PHE A 5 11.31 -21.26 1.42
C PHE A 5 12.49 -21.53 2.38
N SER A 6 12.26 -21.71 3.69
CA SER A 6 13.30 -22.14 4.64
C SER A 6 13.31 -23.66 4.79
N ILE A 7 12.13 -24.24 5.04
CA ILE A 7 12.00 -25.68 5.27
C ILE A 7 12.32 -26.48 4.01
N TRP A 8 11.95 -25.96 2.84
CA TRP A 8 12.13 -26.71 1.58
C TRP A 8 13.59 -26.91 1.24
N THR A 9 14.45 -25.89 1.43
CA THR A 9 15.89 -26.02 1.17
C THR A 9 16.54 -27.03 2.12
N GLU A 10 16.15 -27.05 3.38
CA GLU A 10 16.64 -28.04 4.35
C GLU A 10 16.10 -29.45 4.09
N LEU A 11 14.88 -29.56 3.55
CA LEU A 11 14.32 -30.79 3.02
C LEU A 11 14.86 -31.15 1.63
N GLY A 12 15.85 -30.42 1.11
CA GLY A 12 16.53 -30.72 -0.15
C GLY A 12 15.75 -30.32 -1.42
N PHE A 13 14.90 -29.30 -1.36
CA PHE A 13 14.15 -28.74 -2.49
C PHE A 13 14.53 -27.28 -2.80
N THR A 14 14.55 -26.92 -4.07
CA THR A 14 14.80 -25.55 -4.58
C THR A 14 13.55 -24.67 -4.58
N GLY A 15 12.37 -25.27 -4.39
CA GLY A 15 11.07 -24.61 -4.34
C GLY A 15 10.08 -25.38 -3.46
N ASN A 16 8.86 -24.86 -3.30
CA ASN A 16 7.80 -25.51 -2.53
C ASN A 16 7.03 -26.53 -3.39
N PRO A 17 7.22 -27.85 -3.21
CA PRO A 17 6.49 -28.86 -3.97
C PRO A 17 4.99 -28.86 -3.75
N TYR A 18 4.51 -28.38 -2.61
CA TYR A 18 3.11 -28.37 -2.24
C TYR A 18 2.46 -26.98 -2.37
N ASP A 19 3.04 -26.08 -3.16
CA ASP A 19 2.48 -24.74 -3.39
C ASP A 19 1.09 -24.81 -4.04
N GLN A 20 0.13 -24.11 -3.42
CA GLN A 20 -1.27 -24.02 -3.82
C GLN A 20 -1.53 -23.01 -4.92
N ARG A 21 -0.56 -22.11 -5.21
CA ARG A 21 -0.69 -21.12 -6.28
C ARG A 21 -0.88 -21.82 -7.61
N TYR A 22 -1.63 -21.18 -8.50
CA TYR A 22 -1.78 -21.67 -9.86
C TYR A 22 -0.41 -21.71 -10.55
N LEU A 23 -0.24 -22.62 -11.50
CA LEU A 23 1.00 -22.72 -12.25
C LEU A 23 1.11 -21.51 -13.20
N PRO A 24 2.23 -20.76 -13.16
CA PRO A 24 2.39 -19.58 -13.99
C PRO A 24 2.47 -19.93 -15.48
N GLY A 25 2.18 -18.97 -16.35
CA GLY A 25 2.45 -19.08 -17.78
C GLY A 25 3.95 -18.95 -18.07
N SER A 26 4.73 -19.99 -17.75
CA SER A 26 6.18 -20.02 -17.92
C SER A 26 6.67 -21.42 -18.30
N GLU A 27 7.97 -21.58 -18.58
CA GLU A 27 8.58 -22.90 -18.83
C GLU A 27 8.42 -23.84 -17.61
N GLU A 28 8.51 -23.29 -16.40
CA GLU A 28 8.23 -24.01 -15.15
C GLU A 28 6.79 -24.52 -15.12
N GLY A 29 5.81 -23.65 -15.40
CA GLY A 29 4.41 -24.03 -15.44
C GLY A 29 4.16 -25.14 -16.47
N VAL A 30 4.78 -25.08 -17.64
CA VAL A 30 4.66 -26.13 -18.67
C VAL A 30 5.29 -27.46 -18.22
N ALA A 31 6.42 -27.43 -17.50
CA ALA A 31 7.07 -28.63 -16.98
C ALA A 31 6.22 -29.32 -15.91
N LEU A 32 5.66 -28.53 -15.00
CA LEU A 32 4.86 -29.00 -13.86
C LEU A 32 3.42 -29.40 -14.25
N PHE A 33 2.87 -28.79 -15.31
CA PHE A 33 1.49 -29.05 -15.72
C PHE A 33 1.34 -30.46 -16.31
N HIS A 34 0.55 -31.29 -15.62
CA HIS A 34 0.28 -32.67 -15.99
C HIS A 34 -1.22 -32.94 -16.17
N GLY A 35 -1.54 -33.93 -17.01
CA GLY A 35 -2.91 -34.26 -17.38
C GLY A 35 -3.54 -33.22 -18.30
N ARG A 36 -4.86 -33.31 -18.46
CA ARG A 36 -5.70 -32.29 -19.14
C ARG A 36 -5.27 -31.94 -20.57
N VAL A 37 -4.68 -32.89 -21.30
CA VAL A 37 -4.17 -32.67 -22.67
C VAL A 37 -5.30 -32.26 -23.62
N SER A 38 -6.49 -32.86 -23.45
CA SER A 38 -7.65 -32.60 -24.31
C SER A 38 -8.25 -31.21 -24.06
N GLU A 39 -8.33 -30.81 -22.78
CA GLU A 39 -8.80 -29.51 -22.30
C GLU A 39 -7.86 -28.41 -22.79
N ARG A 40 -6.55 -28.60 -22.62
CA ARG A 40 -5.53 -27.64 -23.08
C ARG A 40 -5.62 -27.45 -24.58
N ARG A 41 -5.77 -28.53 -25.35
CA ARG A 41 -5.93 -28.45 -26.79
C ARG A 41 -7.21 -27.70 -27.17
N ARG A 42 -8.32 -27.89 -26.46
CA ARG A 42 -9.58 -27.15 -26.67
C ARG A 42 -9.41 -25.65 -26.41
N VAL A 43 -8.76 -25.27 -25.30
CA VAL A 43 -8.44 -23.87 -24.99
C VAL A 43 -7.59 -23.25 -26.11
N GLN A 44 -6.52 -23.95 -26.55
CA GLN A 44 -5.63 -23.47 -27.60
C GLN A 44 -6.34 -23.33 -28.96
N LEU A 45 -7.21 -24.29 -29.31
CA LEU A 45 -8.01 -24.22 -30.53
C LEU A 45 -9.02 -23.06 -30.49
N GLY A 46 -9.67 -22.83 -29.35
CA GLY A 46 -10.60 -21.70 -29.17
C GLY A 46 -9.88 -20.35 -29.29
N LEU A 47 -8.72 -20.19 -28.64
CA LEU A 47 -7.91 -18.98 -28.78
C LEU A 47 -7.39 -18.74 -30.21
N GLY A 48 -7.21 -19.81 -31.00
CA GLY A 48 -6.74 -19.75 -32.38
C GLY A 48 -7.84 -19.54 -33.44
N SER A 49 -9.13 -19.72 -33.10
CA SER A 49 -10.24 -19.74 -34.08
C SER A 49 -10.63 -18.33 -34.60
N GLY A 50 -10.17 -17.26 -33.94
CA GLY A 50 -10.29 -15.88 -34.40
C GLY A 50 -11.65 -15.20 -34.21
N GLY A 51 -12.72 -15.95 -33.88
CA GLY A 51 -14.09 -15.43 -33.76
C GLY A 51 -14.74 -15.58 -32.39
N SER A 52 -14.13 -16.34 -31.47
CA SER A 52 -14.71 -16.66 -30.17
C SER A 52 -13.69 -16.63 -29.04
N HIS A 53 -14.19 -16.38 -27.82
CA HIS A 53 -13.45 -16.35 -26.57
C HIS A 53 -13.68 -17.65 -25.80
N VAL A 54 -12.68 -18.05 -25.03
CA VAL A 54 -12.72 -19.33 -24.30
C VAL A 54 -13.38 -19.11 -22.94
N LEU A 55 -14.30 -19.99 -22.57
CA LEU A 55 -14.83 -20.08 -21.21
C LEU A 55 -14.37 -21.39 -20.57
N ILE A 56 -13.77 -21.31 -19.40
CA ILE A 56 -13.30 -22.43 -18.59
C ILE A 56 -14.14 -22.47 -17.32
N VAL A 57 -14.82 -23.60 -17.08
CA VAL A 57 -15.66 -23.76 -15.89
C VAL A 57 -15.36 -25.05 -15.15
N GLY A 58 -15.55 -25.03 -13.84
CA GLY A 58 -15.34 -26.19 -12.97
C GLY A 58 -15.31 -25.77 -11.51
N GLU A 59 -15.26 -26.75 -10.61
CA GLU A 59 -15.24 -26.51 -9.17
C GLU A 59 -13.98 -25.74 -8.72
N ALA A 60 -14.02 -25.20 -7.50
CA ALA A 60 -12.83 -24.62 -6.89
C ALA A 60 -11.70 -25.66 -6.78
N GLY A 61 -10.46 -25.27 -7.05
CA GLY A 61 -9.30 -26.16 -6.89
C GLY A 61 -9.02 -27.14 -8.04
N VAL A 62 -9.83 -27.21 -9.11
CA VAL A 62 -9.57 -28.12 -10.25
C VAL A 62 -8.46 -27.65 -11.20
N GLY A 63 -7.86 -26.48 -10.98
CA GLY A 63 -6.73 -25.97 -11.78
C GLY A 63 -7.10 -25.18 -13.03
N LYS A 64 -8.24 -24.46 -13.01
CA LYS A 64 -8.74 -23.63 -14.12
C LYS A 64 -7.73 -22.57 -14.56
N THR A 65 -7.22 -21.78 -13.60
CA THR A 65 -6.23 -20.72 -13.84
C THR A 65 -4.91 -21.25 -14.38
N SER A 66 -4.42 -22.36 -13.81
CA SER A 66 -3.22 -23.06 -14.29
C SER A 66 -3.37 -23.51 -15.75
N LEU A 67 -4.52 -24.08 -16.12
CA LEU A 67 -4.79 -24.49 -17.50
C LEU A 67 -4.76 -23.29 -18.46
N ALA A 68 -5.39 -22.17 -18.10
CA ALA A 68 -5.43 -20.97 -18.93
C ALA A 68 -4.03 -20.38 -19.15
N GLN A 69 -3.28 -20.19 -18.06
CA GLN A 69 -1.92 -19.64 -18.07
C GLN A 69 -0.96 -20.50 -18.88
N VAL A 70 -0.93 -21.82 -18.63
CA VAL A 70 -0.05 -22.76 -19.34
C VAL A 70 -0.45 -22.89 -20.81
N ALA A 71 -1.75 -22.89 -21.12
CA ALA A 71 -2.20 -22.92 -22.52
C ALA A 71 -1.76 -21.67 -23.29
N ALA A 72 -1.91 -20.48 -22.68
CA ALA A 72 -1.54 -19.21 -23.27
C ALA A 72 -0.03 -19.09 -23.48
N PHE A 73 0.77 -19.45 -22.47
CA PHE A 73 2.22 -19.45 -22.59
C PHE A 73 2.75 -20.47 -23.60
N ASP A 74 2.16 -21.67 -23.67
CA ASP A 74 2.56 -22.67 -24.67
C ASP A 74 2.25 -22.19 -26.10
N MET A 75 1.18 -21.41 -26.32
CA MET A 75 0.93 -20.74 -27.60
C MET A 75 1.96 -19.64 -27.90
N PHE A 76 2.28 -18.79 -26.93
CA PHE A 76 3.33 -17.77 -27.05
C PHE A 76 4.69 -18.39 -27.40
N ARG A 77 5.08 -19.42 -26.65
CA ARG A 77 6.34 -20.14 -26.81
C ARG A 77 6.49 -20.75 -28.21
N ARG A 78 5.41 -21.25 -28.80
CA ARG A 78 5.40 -21.76 -30.18
C ARG A 78 5.46 -20.64 -31.22
N GLY A 79 4.79 -19.51 -30.95
CA GLY A 79 4.73 -18.36 -31.86
C GLY A 79 5.96 -17.46 -31.86
N ARG A 80 6.77 -17.47 -30.80
CA ARG A 80 8.02 -16.66 -30.72
C ARG A 80 9.20 -17.24 -31.51
N ALA A 81 9.03 -18.40 -32.13
CA ALA A 81 10.05 -18.97 -32.99
C ALA A 81 10.30 -18.07 -34.22
N ALA A 82 11.56 -17.97 -34.65
CA ALA A 82 11.96 -17.05 -35.71
C ALA A 82 11.14 -17.25 -37.00
N GLY A 83 10.43 -16.20 -37.43
CA GLY A 83 9.64 -16.20 -38.68
C GLY A 83 8.32 -16.96 -38.64
N ALA A 84 7.75 -17.23 -37.45
CA ALA A 84 6.47 -17.95 -37.31
C ALA A 84 5.28 -17.18 -37.92
N GLY A 85 5.32 -15.85 -38.03
CA GLY A 85 4.27 -15.02 -38.63
C GLY A 85 2.97 -14.91 -37.83
N THR A 86 2.76 -15.76 -36.83
CA THR A 86 1.62 -15.76 -35.90
C THR A 86 2.13 -15.78 -34.46
N LEU A 87 1.72 -14.81 -33.63
CA LEU A 87 2.15 -14.72 -32.23
C LEU A 87 0.98 -14.43 -31.29
N PHE A 88 0.90 -15.17 -30.18
CA PHE A 88 -0.08 -14.93 -29.12
C PHE A 88 0.62 -14.45 -27.85
N VAL A 89 0.42 -13.20 -27.45
CA VAL A 89 1.13 -12.58 -26.32
C VAL A 89 0.24 -12.60 -25.07
N PRO A 90 0.56 -13.37 -24.02
CA PRO A 90 -0.22 -13.37 -22.78
C PRO A 90 0.05 -12.12 -21.95
N ILE A 91 -0.96 -11.65 -21.22
CA ILE A 91 -0.77 -10.69 -20.13
C ILE A 91 -0.06 -11.35 -18.93
N ALA A 92 0.62 -10.53 -18.12
CA ALA A 92 1.48 -11.03 -17.03
C ALA A 92 0.72 -11.78 -15.92
N ALA A 93 -0.50 -11.37 -15.60
CA ALA A 93 -1.31 -11.97 -14.55
C ALA A 93 -2.80 -12.00 -14.94
N PRO A 94 -3.60 -12.97 -14.44
CA PRO A 94 -5.05 -12.95 -14.59
C PRO A 94 -5.64 -11.71 -13.93
N MET A 95 -6.68 -11.15 -14.55
CA MET A 95 -7.42 -9.99 -14.03
C MET A 95 -8.69 -10.47 -13.33
N GLN A 96 -9.21 -9.68 -12.38
CA GLN A 96 -10.52 -9.90 -11.75
C GLN A 96 -11.47 -8.78 -12.18
N LEU A 97 -12.74 -9.14 -12.35
CA LEU A 97 -13.78 -8.19 -12.71
C LEU A 97 -14.00 -7.19 -11.56
N LYS A 98 -14.09 -5.89 -11.87
CA LYS A 98 -14.35 -4.82 -10.89
C LYS A 98 -15.78 -4.30 -11.01
N ASP A 99 -16.26 -3.67 -9.95
CA ASP A 99 -17.63 -3.12 -9.87
C ASP A 99 -17.88 -1.97 -10.84
N ASP A 100 -16.86 -1.13 -11.12
CA ASP A 100 -16.93 -0.07 -12.13
C ASP A 100 -16.38 -0.57 -13.48
N PRO A 101 -17.24 -0.72 -14.53
CA PRO A 101 -16.81 -1.15 -15.86
C PRO A 101 -15.78 -0.23 -16.51
N TYR A 102 -15.80 1.07 -16.22
CA TYR A 102 -14.87 2.02 -16.85
C TYR A 102 -13.45 1.87 -16.30
N ASP A 103 -13.33 1.76 -14.98
CA ASP A 103 -12.03 1.56 -14.34
C ASP A 103 -11.45 0.18 -14.68
N PHE A 104 -12.30 -0.85 -14.81
CA PHE A 104 -11.89 -2.15 -15.32
C PHE A 104 -11.38 -2.07 -16.77
N GLU A 105 -12.08 -1.36 -17.65
CA GLU A 105 -11.65 -1.20 -19.05
C GLU A 105 -10.25 -0.58 -19.15
N LEU A 106 -9.97 0.48 -18.40
CA LEU A 106 -8.67 1.15 -18.42
C LEU A 106 -7.54 0.22 -17.95
N ASP A 107 -7.80 -0.60 -16.92
CA ASP A 107 -6.82 -1.56 -16.42
C ASP A 107 -6.54 -2.68 -17.42
N VAL A 108 -7.54 -3.12 -18.19
CA VAL A 108 -7.33 -4.07 -19.30
C VAL A 108 -6.38 -3.47 -20.33
N TRP A 109 -6.62 -2.23 -20.76
CA TRP A 109 -5.76 -1.55 -21.74
C TRP A 109 -4.32 -1.37 -21.23
N ARG A 110 -4.13 -1.09 -19.93
CA ARG A 110 -2.82 -1.03 -19.28
C ARG A 110 -2.09 -2.36 -19.32
N ASN A 111 -2.77 -3.45 -18.96
CA ASN A 111 -2.18 -4.79 -18.98
C ASN A 111 -1.77 -5.22 -20.40
N ILE A 112 -2.59 -4.89 -21.41
CA ILE A 112 -2.26 -5.13 -22.81
C ILE A 112 -1.01 -4.33 -23.21
N ALA A 113 -0.95 -3.03 -22.90
CA ALA A 113 0.21 -2.19 -23.22
C ALA A 113 1.49 -2.73 -22.56
N SER A 114 1.42 -3.08 -21.28
CA SER A 114 2.53 -3.68 -20.53
C SER A 114 2.99 -5.01 -21.13
N ALA A 115 2.07 -5.86 -21.58
CA ALA A 115 2.38 -7.12 -22.25
C ALA A 115 3.11 -6.90 -23.59
N LEU A 116 2.67 -5.92 -24.39
CA LEU A 116 3.33 -5.58 -25.65
C LEU A 116 4.75 -5.03 -25.43
N ILE A 117 4.95 -4.18 -24.42
CA ILE A 117 6.26 -3.60 -24.08
C ILE A 117 7.21 -4.68 -23.56
N SER A 118 6.76 -5.48 -22.60
CA SER A 118 7.58 -6.51 -21.95
C SER A 118 8.03 -7.62 -22.91
N ASN A 119 7.23 -7.89 -23.95
CA ASN A 119 7.50 -8.93 -24.95
C ASN A 119 7.99 -8.38 -26.30
N ARG A 120 8.45 -7.13 -26.37
CA ARG A 120 8.92 -6.50 -27.62
C ARG A 120 9.94 -7.35 -28.39
N ARG A 121 10.91 -7.95 -27.68
CA ARG A 121 11.95 -8.79 -28.29
C ARG A 121 11.35 -10.05 -28.94
N ASP A 122 10.42 -10.71 -28.28
CA ASP A 122 9.75 -11.91 -28.82
C ASP A 122 8.84 -11.57 -30.02
N ILE A 123 8.22 -10.38 -30.02
CA ILE A 123 7.44 -9.85 -31.15
C ILE A 123 8.34 -9.66 -32.38
N GLU A 124 9.50 -9.02 -32.19
CA GLU A 124 10.50 -8.82 -33.25
C GLU A 124 11.05 -10.16 -33.77
N LEU A 125 11.33 -11.12 -32.87
CA LEU A 125 11.78 -12.47 -33.23
C LEU A 125 10.74 -13.24 -34.06
N ALA A 126 9.44 -13.11 -33.73
CA ALA A 126 8.36 -13.73 -34.51
C ALA A 126 8.22 -13.19 -35.94
N GLY A 127 8.96 -12.12 -36.28
CA GLY A 127 8.93 -11.46 -37.60
C GLY A 127 7.84 -10.39 -37.72
N LEU A 128 7.22 -9.99 -36.60
CA LEU A 128 6.25 -8.89 -36.55
C LEU A 128 6.99 -7.57 -36.32
N GLN A 129 6.50 -6.49 -36.92
CA GLN A 129 7.10 -5.16 -36.78
C GLN A 129 6.34 -4.37 -35.70
N PRO A 130 6.89 -4.21 -34.48
CA PRO A 130 6.23 -3.41 -33.46
C PRO A 130 6.22 -1.93 -33.87
N PRO A 131 5.10 -1.22 -33.67
CA PRO A 131 5.07 0.24 -33.83
C PRO A 131 5.96 0.90 -32.77
N ASP A 132 6.14 2.22 -32.88
CA ASP A 132 6.86 2.96 -31.84
C ASP A 132 6.09 2.91 -30.51
N LEU A 133 6.59 2.10 -29.58
CA LEU A 133 6.01 1.89 -28.25
C LEU A 133 6.52 2.91 -27.22
N HIS A 134 7.41 3.85 -27.59
CA HIS A 134 7.95 4.84 -26.65
C HIS A 134 6.84 5.66 -25.99
N GLY A 135 5.83 6.10 -26.75
CA GLY A 135 4.68 6.83 -26.19
C GLY A 135 3.82 6.03 -25.21
N LEU A 136 3.76 4.69 -25.34
CA LEU A 136 3.06 3.82 -24.39
C LEU A 136 3.89 3.58 -23.12
N SER A 137 5.22 3.41 -23.28
CA SER A 137 6.15 3.30 -22.17
C SER A 137 6.18 4.59 -21.34
N ASP A 138 6.24 5.75 -22.00
CA ASP A 138 6.23 7.06 -21.38
C ASP A 138 4.94 7.27 -20.59
N TRP A 139 3.77 6.91 -21.16
CA TRP A 139 2.49 7.01 -20.46
C TRP A 139 2.37 6.06 -19.26
N LEU A 140 2.82 4.80 -19.37
CA LEU A 140 2.82 3.86 -18.23
C LEU A 140 3.79 4.27 -17.12
N SER A 141 4.87 4.95 -17.48
CA SER A 141 5.84 5.53 -16.54
C SER A 141 5.45 6.92 -16.05
N ALA A 142 4.43 7.53 -16.65
CA ALA A 142 3.93 8.84 -16.26
C ALA A 142 3.12 8.69 -14.96
N PRO A 143 3.33 9.57 -13.98
CA PRO A 143 2.58 9.54 -12.74
C PRO A 143 1.09 9.78 -13.03
N THR A 144 0.24 8.82 -12.63
CA THR A 144 -1.22 8.90 -12.78
C THR A 144 -1.77 9.97 -11.84
N THR A 145 -1.84 11.22 -12.28
CA THR A 145 -2.57 12.29 -11.60
C THR A 145 -4.01 12.28 -12.08
N LEU A 146 -4.97 11.93 -11.21
CA LEU A 146 -6.39 12.22 -11.46
C LEU A 146 -6.51 13.73 -11.73
N THR A 147 -7.11 14.13 -12.85
CA THR A 147 -7.57 15.50 -13.11
C THR A 147 -8.95 15.45 -13.74
N SER A 148 -9.97 15.91 -13.03
CA SER A 148 -11.33 16.06 -13.54
C SER A 148 -11.57 17.53 -13.90
N GLY A 149 -11.48 17.88 -15.19
CA GLY A 149 -11.76 19.22 -15.71
C GLY A 149 -12.62 19.15 -16.97
N SER A 150 -13.79 19.79 -16.93
CA SER A 150 -14.79 19.83 -17.99
C SER A 150 -14.37 20.71 -19.18
N ALA A 151 -14.52 20.21 -20.41
CA ALA A 151 -14.57 21.04 -21.60
C ALA A 151 -15.76 20.64 -22.49
N THR A 152 -16.82 21.46 -22.47
CA THR A 152 -17.89 21.45 -23.46
C THR A 152 -17.55 22.43 -24.58
N ALA A 153 -17.43 21.94 -25.81
CA ALA A 153 -17.72 22.73 -27.02
C ALA A 153 -18.21 21.83 -28.17
N LEU A 154 -19.53 21.91 -28.40
CA LEU A 154 -20.29 21.72 -29.65
C LEU A 154 -20.62 20.30 -30.15
N GLY A 155 -21.87 19.88 -29.88
CA GLY A 155 -22.72 19.17 -30.85
C GLY A 155 -23.17 17.74 -30.50
N PHE A 156 -24.32 17.63 -29.81
CA PHE A 156 -25.20 16.45 -29.67
C PHE A 156 -24.62 15.10 -29.17
N GLY A 157 -25.00 14.73 -27.95
CA GLY A 157 -24.93 13.36 -27.41
C GLY A 157 -24.20 13.28 -26.07
N GLY A 158 -24.92 12.94 -24.99
CA GLY A 158 -24.38 12.91 -23.63
C GLY A 158 -23.32 11.83 -23.41
N GLY A 159 -22.24 12.22 -22.73
CA GLY A 159 -21.16 11.36 -22.24
C GLY A 159 -20.03 12.23 -21.69
N GLY A 160 -19.82 12.23 -20.37
CA GLY A 160 -18.74 12.99 -19.72
C GLY A 160 -17.38 12.39 -20.05
N ALA A 161 -16.50 13.16 -20.69
CA ALA A 161 -15.13 12.75 -20.97
C ALA A 161 -14.18 13.14 -19.83
N ARG A 162 -13.40 12.16 -19.34
CA ARG A 162 -12.18 12.37 -18.53
C ARG A 162 -11.07 12.94 -19.44
N ALA A 163 -10.44 14.05 -19.06
CA ALA A 163 -9.29 14.63 -19.78
C ALA A 163 -8.12 14.91 -18.82
N LEU A 164 -6.96 14.33 -19.14
CA LEU A 164 -5.66 14.53 -18.48
C LEU A 164 -4.90 15.73 -19.07
N ASN A 165 -3.99 16.29 -18.28
CA ASN A 165 -3.14 17.45 -18.57
C ASN A 165 -2.42 17.31 -19.93
N THR A 166 -2.67 18.25 -20.84
CA THR A 166 -2.05 18.35 -22.16
C THR A 166 -0.74 19.11 -22.06
N THR A 167 0.40 18.42 -22.05
CA THR A 167 1.64 18.97 -22.61
C THR A 167 2.71 17.92 -22.91
N THR A 168 2.52 16.67 -22.50
CA THR A 168 3.14 15.50 -23.15
C THR A 168 2.01 14.49 -23.37
N ALA A 169 1.74 14.16 -24.63
CA ALA A 169 0.59 13.36 -25.09
C ALA A 169 0.40 12.13 -24.18
N PHE A 170 -0.75 11.84 -23.56
CA PHE A 170 -2.04 11.46 -24.15
C PHE A 170 -3.13 11.52 -23.05
N GLY A 171 -4.36 11.94 -23.39
CA GLY A 171 -5.53 11.67 -22.52
C GLY A 171 -5.83 10.16 -22.44
N GLU A 172 -6.63 9.69 -21.47
CA GLU A 172 -7.02 8.27 -21.35
C GLU A 172 -7.60 7.72 -22.67
N SER A 173 -8.38 8.53 -23.38
CA SER A 173 -8.88 8.22 -24.74
C SER A 173 -7.77 8.09 -25.80
N GLY A 174 -6.73 8.91 -25.70
CA GLY A 174 -5.56 8.86 -26.57
C GLY A 174 -4.67 7.64 -26.31
N PHE A 175 -4.51 7.26 -25.05
CA PHE A 175 -3.81 6.03 -24.66
C PHE A 175 -4.51 4.79 -25.23
N VAL A 176 -5.83 4.67 -25.04
CA VAL A 176 -6.62 3.55 -25.60
C VAL A 176 -6.53 3.52 -27.13
N ALA A 177 -6.59 4.69 -27.79
CA ALA A 177 -6.44 4.78 -29.25
C ALA A 177 -5.06 4.29 -29.73
N LEU A 178 -3.98 4.64 -29.02
CA LEU A 178 -2.64 4.15 -29.34
C LEU A 178 -2.51 2.64 -29.17
N VAL A 179 -3.00 2.09 -28.05
CA VAL A 179 -2.96 0.64 -27.81
C VAL A 179 -3.73 -0.09 -28.90
N ARG A 180 -4.93 0.41 -29.27
CA ARG A 180 -5.71 -0.13 -30.39
C ARG A 180 -4.96 -0.06 -31.72
N GLN A 181 -4.34 1.08 -32.03
CA GLN A 181 -3.55 1.23 -33.25
C GLN A 181 -2.40 0.23 -33.28
N ALA A 182 -1.71 0.05 -32.15
CA ALA A 182 -0.62 -0.90 -32.04
C ALA A 182 -1.09 -2.35 -32.24
N LEU A 183 -2.24 -2.71 -31.67
CA LEU A 183 -2.86 -4.01 -31.88
C LEU A 183 -3.24 -4.26 -33.35
N VAL A 184 -3.78 -3.25 -34.04
CA VAL A 184 -4.15 -3.36 -35.47
C VAL A 184 -2.91 -3.51 -36.35
N THR A 185 -1.82 -2.80 -36.04
CA THR A 185 -0.55 -2.90 -36.77
C THR A 185 0.12 -4.27 -36.56
N LEU A 186 0.13 -4.76 -35.32
CA LEU A 186 0.76 -6.03 -34.97
C LEU A 186 -0.05 -7.25 -35.41
N PHE A 187 -1.38 -7.17 -35.32
CA PHE A 187 -2.29 -8.28 -35.57
C PHE A 187 -3.36 -7.87 -36.59
N PRO A 188 -2.98 -7.65 -37.87
CA PRO A 188 -3.88 -7.14 -38.90
C PRO A 188 -5.00 -8.12 -39.29
N SER A 189 -4.82 -9.41 -38.99
CA SER A 189 -5.84 -10.45 -39.17
C SER A 189 -5.87 -11.38 -37.95
N THR A 190 -6.98 -12.08 -37.76
CA THR A 190 -7.11 -13.07 -36.69
C THR A 190 -6.11 -14.22 -36.79
N ALA A 191 -5.60 -14.49 -38.01
CA ALA A 191 -4.54 -15.45 -38.27
C ALA A 191 -3.14 -14.98 -37.83
N SER A 192 -2.95 -13.68 -37.60
CA SER A 192 -1.67 -13.10 -37.15
C SER A 192 -1.44 -13.29 -35.64
N GLY A 193 -2.46 -13.73 -34.91
CA GLY A 193 -2.43 -13.95 -33.46
C GLY A 193 -3.16 -12.87 -32.68
N GLY A 194 -2.63 -12.47 -31.51
CA GLY A 194 -3.26 -11.47 -30.66
C GLY A 194 -2.75 -11.47 -29.22
N VAL A 195 -3.30 -10.59 -28.38
CA VAL A 195 -3.01 -10.54 -26.95
C VAL A 195 -4.02 -11.39 -26.17
N ILE A 196 -3.55 -12.34 -25.38
CA ILE A 196 -4.39 -13.21 -24.55
C ILE A 196 -4.62 -12.55 -23.19
N CYS A 197 -5.88 -12.24 -22.89
CA CYS A 197 -6.35 -11.70 -21.62
C CYS A 197 -7.09 -12.79 -20.84
N ILE A 198 -6.78 -12.95 -19.56
CA ILE A 198 -7.42 -13.93 -18.68
C ILE A 198 -8.22 -13.16 -17.63
N LEU A 199 -9.52 -13.46 -17.54
CA LEU A 199 -10.42 -12.93 -16.52
C LEU A 199 -10.84 -14.08 -15.60
N ASP A 200 -10.44 -13.98 -14.34
CA ASP A 200 -10.59 -15.04 -13.33
C ASP A 200 -11.63 -14.69 -12.26
N ASN A 201 -12.12 -15.72 -11.57
CA ASN A 201 -13.10 -15.63 -10.49
C ASN A 201 -14.38 -14.85 -10.84
N LEU A 202 -14.99 -15.13 -12.00
CA LEU A 202 -16.25 -14.50 -12.42
C LEU A 202 -17.42 -14.70 -11.43
N GLU A 203 -17.34 -15.70 -10.57
CA GLU A 203 -18.28 -15.96 -9.48
C GLU A 203 -18.26 -14.90 -8.36
N LEU A 204 -17.19 -14.10 -8.22
CA LEU A 204 -17.05 -13.13 -7.13
C LEU A 204 -17.84 -11.83 -7.34
N SER A 205 -18.43 -11.59 -8.51
CA SER A 205 -19.16 -10.36 -8.82
C SER A 205 -20.58 -10.30 -8.23
N GLY A 206 -20.82 -10.99 -7.11
CA GLY A 206 -22.10 -11.02 -6.38
C GLY A 206 -23.19 -11.91 -6.98
N SER A 207 -23.45 -11.85 -8.30
CA SER A 207 -24.39 -12.75 -8.99
C SER A 207 -24.01 -13.00 -10.45
N ALA A 208 -24.53 -14.09 -11.03
CA ALA A 208 -24.34 -14.42 -12.45
C ALA A 208 -24.90 -13.31 -13.38
N ASP A 209 -25.96 -12.61 -12.96
CA ASP A 209 -26.55 -11.49 -13.69
C ASP A 209 -25.71 -10.21 -13.63
N ALA A 210 -25.03 -9.97 -12.51
CA ALA A 210 -24.08 -8.87 -12.36
C ALA A 210 -22.84 -9.08 -13.24
N ALA A 211 -22.26 -10.29 -13.21
CA ALA A 211 -21.17 -10.69 -14.11
C ALA A 211 -21.57 -10.47 -15.58
N ARG A 212 -22.75 -10.98 -15.95
CA ARG A 212 -23.30 -10.84 -17.30
C ARG A 212 -23.47 -9.37 -17.71
N SER A 213 -24.04 -8.55 -16.84
CA SER A 213 -24.29 -7.13 -17.14
C SER A 213 -23.00 -6.35 -17.33
N ALA A 214 -21.99 -6.61 -16.51
CA ALA A 214 -20.66 -6.02 -16.64
C ALA A 214 -19.97 -6.46 -17.95
N LEU A 215 -20.03 -7.75 -18.29
CA LEU A 215 -19.46 -8.28 -19.54
C LEU A 215 -20.20 -7.75 -20.78
N GLU A 216 -21.52 -7.59 -20.73
CA GLU A 216 -22.29 -6.97 -21.81
C GLU A 216 -21.90 -5.50 -22.02
N ALA A 217 -21.63 -4.74 -20.95
CA ALA A 217 -21.21 -3.35 -21.02
C ALA A 217 -19.84 -3.17 -21.70
N LEU A 218 -18.93 -4.13 -21.51
CA LEU A 218 -17.57 -4.13 -22.06
C LEU A 218 -17.48 -4.70 -23.48
N ARG A 219 -18.58 -5.23 -24.01
CA ARG A 219 -18.58 -5.95 -25.29
C ARG A 219 -18.10 -5.10 -26.45
N SER A 220 -18.69 -3.91 -26.64
CA SER A 220 -18.37 -3.01 -27.76
C SER A 220 -17.01 -2.35 -27.63
N THR A 221 -16.44 -2.28 -26.42
CA THR A 221 -15.16 -1.64 -26.18
C THR A 221 -14.00 -2.63 -26.20
N LEU A 222 -14.12 -3.79 -25.57
CA LEU A 222 -13.02 -4.76 -25.43
C LEU A 222 -13.20 -6.03 -26.26
N PHE A 223 -14.39 -6.64 -26.25
CA PHE A 223 -14.58 -8.00 -26.80
C PHE A 223 -14.72 -8.02 -28.32
N GLU A 224 -15.16 -6.93 -28.94
CA GLU A 224 -15.21 -6.81 -30.40
C GLU A 224 -13.84 -6.51 -31.05
N VAL A 225 -12.77 -6.31 -30.25
CA VAL A 225 -11.43 -6.03 -30.77
C VAL A 225 -10.77 -7.33 -31.27
N PRO A 226 -10.57 -7.52 -32.60
CA PRO A 226 -10.15 -8.81 -33.13
C PRO A 226 -8.73 -9.24 -32.77
N ALA A 227 -7.92 -8.35 -32.20
CA ALA A 227 -6.58 -8.65 -31.73
C ALA A 227 -6.54 -9.09 -30.25
N ILE A 228 -7.66 -9.04 -29.52
CA ILE A 228 -7.75 -9.48 -28.12
C ILE A 228 -8.41 -10.87 -28.06
N ARG A 229 -7.82 -11.77 -27.28
CA ARG A 229 -8.32 -13.13 -27.05
C ARG A 229 -8.62 -13.32 -25.57
N TRP A 230 -9.88 -13.56 -25.23
CA TRP A 230 -10.28 -13.71 -23.84
C TRP A 230 -10.35 -15.17 -23.41
N VAL A 231 -9.88 -15.43 -22.20
CA VAL A 231 -10.16 -16.63 -21.41
C VAL A 231 -10.93 -16.20 -20.17
N PHE A 232 -12.18 -16.59 -20.10
CA PHE A 232 -13.06 -16.40 -18.96
C PHE A 232 -12.99 -17.63 -18.07
N ILE A 233 -12.81 -17.44 -16.76
CA ILE A 233 -12.76 -18.52 -15.79
C ILE A 233 -13.85 -18.28 -14.74
N GLY A 234 -14.61 -19.32 -14.43
CA GLY A 234 -15.51 -19.28 -13.28
C GLY A 234 -15.99 -20.64 -12.78
N SER A 235 -16.92 -20.60 -11.82
CA SER A 235 -17.63 -21.79 -11.34
C SER A 235 -18.54 -22.39 -12.44
N ARG A 236 -19.05 -23.61 -12.22
CA ARG A 236 -19.98 -24.25 -13.18
C ARG A 236 -21.24 -23.41 -13.42
N GLY A 237 -21.67 -22.67 -12.40
CA GLY A 237 -22.82 -21.76 -12.45
C GLY A 237 -22.69 -20.58 -13.40
N VAL A 238 -21.48 -20.04 -13.53
CA VAL A 238 -21.22 -18.91 -14.42
C VAL A 238 -21.54 -19.27 -15.88
N ALA A 239 -21.44 -20.54 -16.27
CA ALA A 239 -21.69 -21.01 -17.64
C ALA A 239 -23.17 -20.89 -18.08
N SER A 240 -24.14 -20.93 -17.17
CA SER A 240 -25.56 -20.78 -17.50
C SER A 240 -25.91 -19.30 -17.66
N GLY A 241 -25.43 -18.45 -16.76
CA GLY A 241 -25.63 -17.00 -16.78
C GLY A 241 -25.05 -16.29 -18.01
N LEU A 242 -23.90 -16.74 -18.53
CA LEU A 242 -23.28 -16.11 -19.70
C LEU A 242 -23.96 -16.43 -21.06
N ARG A 243 -25.03 -17.25 -21.08
CA ARG A 243 -25.77 -17.65 -22.30
C ARG A 243 -26.80 -16.59 -22.76
N SER A 244 -26.46 -15.32 -22.74
CA SER A 244 -27.35 -14.26 -23.24
C SER A 244 -27.38 -14.22 -24.78
N ARG A 245 -28.49 -13.78 -25.39
CA ARG A 245 -28.58 -13.54 -26.85
C ARG A 245 -27.54 -12.53 -27.38
N ARG A 246 -26.93 -11.73 -26.49
CA ARG A 246 -25.95 -10.70 -26.83
C ARG A 246 -24.50 -11.19 -26.71
N LEU A 247 -24.25 -12.22 -25.90
CA LEU A 247 -22.94 -12.88 -25.78
C LEU A 247 -22.91 -14.21 -26.58
N SER A 248 -24.07 -14.70 -27.05
CA SER A 248 -24.19 -15.88 -27.90
C SER A 248 -23.48 -15.66 -29.23
N GLY A 249 -22.46 -16.48 -29.51
CA GLY A 249 -21.60 -16.37 -30.69
C GLY A 249 -20.22 -15.74 -30.41
N PHE A 250 -20.02 -15.14 -29.23
CA PHE A 250 -18.73 -14.56 -28.80
C PHE A 250 -17.96 -15.45 -27.82
N ILE A 251 -18.64 -16.32 -27.08
CA ILE A 251 -18.02 -17.27 -26.15
C ILE A 251 -18.23 -18.69 -26.70
N ASP A 252 -17.14 -19.44 -26.82
CA ASP A 252 -17.16 -20.85 -27.24
C ASP A 252 -17.88 -21.74 -26.22
N GLN A 253 -18.16 -22.98 -26.61
CA GLN A 253 -18.67 -23.96 -25.65
C GLN A 253 -17.70 -24.09 -24.46
N PRO A 254 -18.22 -24.06 -23.22
CA PRO A 254 -17.38 -24.05 -22.03
C PRO A 254 -16.52 -25.31 -21.94
N VAL A 255 -15.22 -25.12 -21.72
CA VAL A 255 -14.28 -26.18 -21.37
C VAL A 255 -14.54 -26.52 -19.90
N ARG A 256 -15.29 -27.59 -19.68
CA ARG A 256 -15.59 -28.11 -18.33
C ARG A 256 -14.38 -28.87 -17.79
N LEU A 257 -13.91 -28.50 -16.59
CA LEU A 257 -12.89 -29.23 -15.85
C LEU A 257 -13.53 -30.03 -14.74
N GLU A 258 -13.31 -31.33 -14.80
CA GLU A 258 -13.50 -32.24 -13.68
C GLU A 258 -12.24 -32.28 -12.80
N PRO A 259 -12.33 -32.73 -11.54
CA PRO A 259 -11.17 -33.08 -10.72
C PRO A 259 -10.17 -33.96 -11.48
N LEU A 260 -8.88 -33.83 -11.17
CA LEU A 260 -7.88 -34.73 -11.75
C LEU A 260 -8.18 -36.17 -11.30
N THR A 261 -7.90 -37.13 -12.17
CA THR A 261 -7.86 -38.53 -11.71
C THR A 261 -6.81 -38.68 -10.61
N VAL A 262 -6.96 -39.71 -9.78
CA VAL A 262 -6.03 -39.98 -8.69
C VAL A 262 -4.61 -40.19 -9.23
N GLU A 263 -4.48 -40.84 -10.38
CA GLU A 263 -3.20 -41.12 -11.03
C GLU A 263 -2.57 -39.84 -11.59
N GLU A 264 -3.37 -38.94 -12.18
CA GLU A 264 -2.90 -37.63 -12.64
C GLU A 264 -2.49 -36.72 -11.47
N SER A 265 -3.18 -36.77 -10.32
CA SER A 265 -2.81 -35.97 -9.14
C SER A 265 -1.50 -36.46 -8.51
N VAL A 266 -1.29 -37.79 -8.47
CA VAL A 266 -0.04 -38.42 -8.04
C VAL A 266 1.12 -38.07 -8.96
N GLU A 267 0.90 -38.09 -10.28
CA GLU A 267 1.92 -37.69 -11.24
C GLU A 267 2.21 -36.18 -11.20
N SER A 268 1.19 -35.36 -10.93
CA SER A 268 1.35 -33.91 -10.70
C SER A 268 2.27 -33.63 -9.51
N ILE A 269 2.06 -34.32 -8.37
CA ILE A 269 2.95 -34.14 -7.21
C ILE A 269 4.34 -34.73 -7.46
N ARG A 270 4.45 -35.88 -8.15
CA ARG A 270 5.75 -36.47 -8.53
C ARG A 270 6.59 -35.49 -9.34
N ARG A 271 6.01 -34.85 -10.36
CA ARG A 271 6.71 -33.84 -11.16
C ARG A 271 7.16 -32.64 -10.35
N ARG A 272 6.35 -32.20 -9.38
CA ARG A 272 6.73 -31.11 -8.45
C ARG A 272 7.91 -31.51 -7.57
N LEU A 273 7.89 -32.73 -7.05
CA LEU A 273 9.00 -33.28 -6.27
C LEU A 273 10.27 -33.44 -7.11
N ASP A 274 10.16 -33.92 -8.35
CA ASP A 274 11.31 -34.10 -9.25
C ASP A 274 11.88 -32.77 -9.75
N TYR A 275 11.01 -31.80 -10.07
CA TYR A 275 11.42 -30.51 -10.63
C TYR A 275 12.13 -29.65 -9.60
N TRP A 276 11.61 -29.60 -8.38
CA TRP A 276 12.22 -28.82 -7.30
C TRP A 276 13.20 -29.64 -6.45
N GLY A 277 13.19 -30.97 -6.53
CA GLY A 277 14.04 -31.84 -5.73
C GLY A 277 15.52 -31.79 -6.14
N THR A 278 16.39 -31.75 -5.14
CA THR A 278 17.83 -31.99 -5.31
C THR A 278 18.16 -33.46 -5.07
N THR A 279 19.41 -33.87 -5.27
CA THR A 279 19.87 -35.25 -4.98
C THR A 279 19.66 -35.69 -3.53
N ASN A 280 19.51 -34.74 -2.59
CA ASN A 280 19.25 -35.01 -1.18
C ASN A 280 17.81 -34.63 -0.77
N ALA A 281 16.87 -34.56 -1.71
CA ALA A 281 15.47 -34.24 -1.40
C ALA A 281 14.84 -35.30 -0.48
N HIS A 282 14.16 -34.86 0.58
CA HIS A 282 13.48 -35.69 1.56
C HIS A 282 12.01 -35.25 1.64
N PRO A 283 11.12 -35.77 0.77
CA PRO A 283 9.73 -35.34 0.72
C PRO A 283 8.96 -35.77 1.98
N PRO A 284 8.37 -34.84 2.75
CA PRO A 284 7.52 -35.20 3.89
C PRO A 284 6.29 -36.00 3.48
N VAL A 285 5.66 -35.65 2.35
CA VAL A 285 4.52 -36.38 1.78
C VAL A 285 4.93 -37.03 0.47
N GLN A 286 5.00 -38.36 0.44
CA GLN A 286 5.34 -39.10 -0.77
C GLN A 286 4.16 -39.14 -1.76
N PRO A 287 4.38 -39.47 -3.04
CA PRO A 287 3.29 -39.57 -4.02
C PRO A 287 2.16 -40.53 -3.59
N GLU A 288 2.46 -41.60 -2.85
CA GLU A 288 1.47 -42.54 -2.31
C GLU A 288 0.72 -41.99 -1.09
N ASP A 289 1.37 -41.21 -0.24
CA ASP A 289 0.71 -40.48 0.85
C ASP A 289 -0.24 -39.41 0.29
N PHE A 290 0.19 -38.74 -0.78
CA PHE A 290 -0.61 -37.75 -1.49
C PHE A 290 -1.83 -38.39 -2.18
N ARG A 291 -1.69 -39.61 -2.73
CA ARG A 291 -2.81 -40.40 -3.25
C ARG A 291 -3.88 -40.58 -2.17
N TYR A 292 -3.46 -40.97 -0.97
CA TYR A 292 -4.36 -41.17 0.16
C TYR A 292 -5.04 -39.86 0.55
N LEU A 293 -4.25 -38.80 0.76
CA LEU A 293 -4.74 -37.47 1.11
C LEU A 293 -5.76 -36.92 0.10
N TYR A 294 -5.47 -37.04 -1.19
CA TYR A 294 -6.32 -36.56 -2.27
C TYR A 294 -7.68 -37.25 -2.32
N ARG A 295 -7.73 -38.55 -1.99
CA ARG A 295 -9.00 -39.28 -1.84
C ARG A 295 -9.76 -38.85 -0.59
N THR A 296 -9.04 -38.63 0.51
CA THR A 296 -9.64 -38.19 1.78
C THR A 296 -10.30 -36.81 1.65
N LEU A 297 -9.68 -35.90 0.89
CA LEU A 297 -10.16 -34.52 0.69
C LEU A 297 -11.04 -34.34 -0.54
N GLY A 298 -11.82 -35.35 -0.92
CA GLY A 298 -12.83 -35.23 -1.96
C GLY A 298 -12.30 -34.92 -3.36
N LEU A 299 -11.08 -35.36 -3.69
CA LEU A 299 -10.41 -35.11 -4.98
C LEU A 299 -10.15 -33.62 -5.26
N ASN A 300 -9.98 -32.80 -4.22
CA ASN A 300 -9.61 -31.39 -4.37
C ASN A 300 -8.08 -31.21 -4.32
N LEU A 301 -7.48 -30.79 -5.43
CA LEU A 301 -6.02 -30.67 -5.54
C LEU A 301 -5.48 -29.54 -4.67
N ARG A 302 -6.20 -28.42 -4.59
CA ARG A 302 -5.79 -27.24 -3.82
C ARG A 302 -5.76 -27.55 -2.33
N ASP A 303 -6.82 -28.17 -1.82
CA ASP A 303 -6.92 -28.54 -0.40
C ASP A 303 -5.89 -29.62 -0.04
N SER A 304 -5.65 -30.57 -0.95
CA SER A 304 -4.63 -31.61 -0.75
C SER A 304 -3.22 -31.04 -0.71
N LEU A 305 -2.89 -30.08 -1.58
CA LEU A 305 -1.62 -29.37 -1.52
C LEU A 305 -1.49 -28.56 -0.23
N ASN A 306 -2.57 -27.92 0.23
CA ASN A 306 -2.60 -27.19 1.49
C ASN A 306 -2.32 -28.07 2.70
N VAL A 307 -3.00 -29.22 2.81
CA VAL A 307 -2.81 -30.14 3.94
C VAL A 307 -1.44 -30.81 3.87
N ALA A 308 -0.95 -31.15 2.67
CA ALA A 308 0.41 -31.68 2.51
C ALA A 308 1.48 -30.65 2.94
N GLN A 309 1.27 -29.37 2.63
CA GLN A 309 2.13 -28.28 3.08
C GLN A 309 2.12 -28.10 4.60
N GLN A 310 0.94 -28.17 5.23
CA GLN A 310 0.81 -28.11 6.70
C GLN A 310 1.54 -29.28 7.37
N PHE A 311 1.40 -30.50 6.84
CA PHE A 311 2.14 -31.65 7.36
C PHE A 311 3.65 -31.46 7.19
N ALA A 312 4.11 -30.96 6.05
CA ALA A 312 5.54 -30.72 5.85
C ALA A 312 6.12 -29.70 6.83
N GLN A 313 5.34 -28.67 7.19
CA GLN A 313 5.72 -27.70 8.23
C GLN A 313 5.79 -28.35 9.61
N PHE A 314 4.82 -29.21 9.95
CA PHE A 314 4.84 -30.02 11.18
C PHE A 314 6.03 -30.97 11.22
N TYR A 315 6.21 -31.78 10.17
CA TYR A 315 7.29 -32.76 10.02
C TYR A 315 8.66 -32.10 10.15
N PHE A 316 8.85 -30.93 9.54
CA PHE A 316 10.07 -30.14 9.70
C PHE A 316 10.29 -29.72 11.15
N GLY A 317 9.29 -29.13 11.80
CA GLY A 317 9.40 -28.67 13.18
C GLY A 317 9.65 -29.78 14.21
N GLU A 318 9.14 -30.98 13.94
CA GLU A 318 9.24 -32.12 14.86
C GLU A 318 10.57 -32.88 14.70
N PHE A 319 11.04 -33.08 13.46
CA PHE A 319 12.12 -34.03 13.16
C PHE A 319 13.38 -33.43 12.54
N ILE A 320 13.33 -32.22 12.00
CA ILE A 320 14.46 -31.60 11.30
C ILE A 320 15.09 -30.54 12.20
N GLY A 321 16.36 -30.76 12.59
CA GLY A 321 17.09 -29.87 13.48
C GLY A 321 16.74 -30.02 14.97
N THR A 322 16.05 -31.10 15.35
CA THR A 322 15.73 -31.48 16.73
C THR A 322 16.58 -32.68 17.19
N ASP A 323 16.58 -33.00 18.49
CA ASP A 323 17.22 -34.21 19.03
C ASP A 323 16.43 -35.50 18.74
N VAL A 324 15.28 -35.40 18.05
CA VAL A 324 14.42 -36.53 17.69
C VAL A 324 14.92 -37.16 16.40
N ALA A 325 15.01 -38.50 16.37
CA ALA A 325 15.44 -39.22 15.18
C ALA A 325 14.47 -38.98 14.00
N THR A 326 15.01 -38.60 12.84
CA THR A 326 14.20 -38.38 11.64
C THR A 326 13.59 -39.71 11.14
N PRO A 327 12.26 -39.78 10.90
CA PRO A 327 11.61 -40.99 10.44
C PRO A 327 12.18 -41.49 9.11
N THR A 328 12.40 -42.80 9.02
CA THR A 328 12.80 -43.46 7.77
C THR A 328 11.71 -43.35 6.69
N ASP A 329 12.07 -43.61 5.43
CA ASP A 329 11.10 -43.62 4.33
C ASP A 329 9.93 -44.61 4.55
N GLU A 330 10.16 -45.69 5.30
CA GLU A 330 9.13 -46.68 5.65
C GLU A 330 8.23 -46.22 6.82
N GLU A 331 8.75 -45.43 7.76
CA GLU A 331 8.02 -44.93 8.92
C GLU A 331 7.22 -43.65 8.63
N ARG A 332 7.71 -42.82 7.71
CA ARG A 332 7.11 -41.52 7.37
C ARG A 332 5.61 -41.60 7.00
N PRO A 333 5.14 -42.58 6.19
CA PRO A 333 3.71 -42.74 5.93
C PRO A 333 2.87 -42.96 7.19
N LEU A 334 3.40 -43.64 8.21
CA LEU A 334 2.69 -43.89 9.48
C LEU A 334 2.53 -42.59 10.28
N TYR A 335 3.58 -41.77 10.35
CA TYR A 335 3.51 -40.45 10.99
C TYR A 335 2.54 -39.52 10.27
N PHE A 336 2.54 -39.54 8.93
CA PHE A 336 1.60 -38.75 8.14
C PHE A 336 0.15 -39.17 8.42
N GLN A 337 -0.14 -40.47 8.44
CA GLN A 337 -1.47 -40.99 8.74
C GLN A 337 -1.91 -40.69 10.18
N ALA A 338 -1.00 -40.79 11.15
CA ALA A 338 -1.29 -40.46 12.55
C ALA A 338 -1.63 -38.98 12.71
N TRP A 339 -0.79 -38.09 12.17
CA TRP A 339 -1.01 -36.64 12.18
C TRP A 339 -2.33 -36.25 11.50
N LEU A 340 -2.60 -36.83 10.32
CA LEU A 340 -3.85 -36.57 9.60
C LEU A 340 -5.07 -37.07 10.41
N GLY A 341 -4.91 -38.17 11.13
CA GLY A 341 -5.92 -38.71 12.04
C GLY A 341 -6.22 -37.76 13.20
N GLU A 342 -5.20 -37.31 13.93
CA GLU A 342 -5.35 -36.36 15.04
C GLU A 342 -6.01 -35.06 14.57
N ARG A 343 -5.54 -34.52 13.43
CA ARG A 343 -6.12 -33.32 12.84
C ARG A 343 -7.60 -33.49 12.48
N ALA A 344 -7.97 -34.66 11.97
CA ALA A 344 -9.36 -34.97 11.65
C ALA A 344 -10.22 -35.11 12.91
N ASP A 345 -9.66 -35.68 13.98
CA ASP A 345 -10.33 -35.86 15.26
C ASP A 345 -10.54 -34.50 15.98
N GLU A 346 -9.60 -33.55 15.87
CA GLU A 346 -9.77 -32.16 16.32
C GLU A 346 -10.94 -31.46 15.61
N VAL A 347 -11.00 -31.58 14.27
CA VAL A 347 -12.08 -30.97 13.49
C VAL A 347 -13.43 -31.58 13.86
N LEU A 348 -13.48 -32.88 14.13
CA LEU A 348 -14.69 -33.55 14.59
C LEU A 348 -15.09 -33.12 16.02
N ALA A 349 -14.13 -32.80 16.90
CA ALA A 349 -14.40 -32.34 18.25
C ALA A 349 -15.08 -30.95 18.29
N GLU A 350 -14.82 -30.11 17.29
CA GLU A 350 -15.45 -28.79 17.11
C GLU A 350 -16.76 -28.85 16.30
N ALA A 351 -17.10 -30.01 15.73
CA ALA A 351 -18.29 -30.23 14.92
C ALA A 351 -19.57 -30.42 15.76
N PRO A 352 -20.78 -30.32 15.15
CA PRO A 352 -22.02 -30.68 15.84
C PRO A 352 -21.98 -32.14 16.36
N PRO A 353 -22.66 -32.45 17.49
CA PRO A 353 -22.71 -33.80 18.04
C PRO A 353 -23.06 -34.87 17.01
N GLU A 354 -22.44 -36.07 17.08
CA GLU A 354 -22.61 -37.16 16.08
C GLU A 354 -24.09 -37.58 15.88
N ASP A 355 -24.93 -37.43 16.91
CA ASP A 355 -26.36 -37.74 16.92
C ASP A 355 -27.26 -36.61 16.40
N SER A 356 -26.68 -35.47 16.00
CA SER A 356 -27.40 -34.33 15.43
C SER A 356 -27.96 -34.63 14.04
N GLU A 357 -29.20 -34.18 13.77
CA GLU A 357 -29.81 -34.19 12.43
C GLU A 357 -29.01 -33.38 11.39
N SER A 358 -28.08 -32.51 11.83
CA SER A 358 -27.12 -31.84 10.94
C SER A 358 -26.31 -32.83 10.11
N TRP A 359 -25.92 -33.97 10.67
CA TRP A 359 -25.11 -34.94 9.91
C TRP A 359 -25.89 -35.62 8.77
N LEU A 360 -27.22 -35.65 8.82
CA LEU A 360 -28.04 -36.13 7.70
C LEU A 360 -27.92 -35.21 6.48
N VAL A 361 -27.96 -33.89 6.71
CA VAL A 361 -27.76 -32.88 5.65
C VAL A 361 -26.34 -33.00 5.10
N PHE A 362 -25.34 -33.14 5.97
CA PHE A 362 -23.95 -33.33 5.55
C PHE A 362 -23.75 -34.59 4.69
N ASP A 363 -24.29 -35.72 5.12
CA ASP A 363 -24.15 -37.00 4.42
C ASP A 363 -24.85 -36.97 3.04
N GLN A 364 -25.97 -36.24 2.90
CA GLN A 364 -26.61 -36.00 1.59
C GLN A 364 -25.70 -35.22 0.62
N VAL A 365 -25.03 -34.16 1.09
CA VAL A 365 -24.10 -33.39 0.26
C VAL A 365 -22.88 -34.25 -0.13
N ARG A 366 -22.39 -35.08 0.80
CA ARG A 366 -21.25 -35.99 0.56
C ARG A 366 -21.58 -37.02 -0.50
N ASP A 367 -22.74 -37.66 -0.39
CA ASP A 367 -23.19 -38.70 -1.32
C ASP A 367 -23.52 -38.10 -2.71
N GLY A 368 -23.81 -36.80 -2.77
CA GLY A 368 -23.89 -35.99 -4.00
C GLY A 368 -22.53 -35.68 -4.66
N GLY A 369 -21.42 -36.23 -4.13
CA GLY A 369 -20.08 -35.97 -4.65
C GLY A 369 -19.40 -34.75 -4.05
N GLY A 370 -19.89 -34.25 -2.91
CA GLY A 370 -19.33 -33.10 -2.19
C GLY A 370 -20.01 -31.78 -2.47
N THR A 371 -20.93 -31.74 -3.43
CA THR A 371 -21.68 -30.54 -3.80
C THR A 371 -23.14 -30.91 -4.11
N LEU A 372 -24.10 -30.19 -3.53
CA LEU A 372 -25.53 -30.47 -3.71
C LEU A 372 -26.34 -29.17 -3.73
N GLY A 373 -27.21 -29.01 -4.73
CA GLY A 373 -28.21 -27.94 -4.76
C GLY A 373 -29.44 -28.33 -3.93
N VAL A 374 -29.89 -27.42 -3.06
CA VAL A 374 -31.03 -27.65 -2.16
C VAL A 374 -31.98 -26.45 -2.21
N ALA A 375 -33.27 -26.71 -2.42
CA ALA A 375 -34.34 -25.74 -2.14
C ALA A 375 -34.85 -25.95 -0.72
N PHE A 376 -34.87 -24.89 0.08
CA PHE A 376 -35.26 -24.98 1.47
C PHE A 376 -36.68 -24.48 1.68
N ASP A 377 -37.61 -25.42 1.90
CA ASP A 377 -39.02 -25.12 2.20
C ASP A 377 -39.31 -25.13 3.72
N ASP A 378 -38.38 -25.59 4.57
CA ASP A 378 -38.56 -25.69 6.03
C ASP A 378 -37.44 -25.04 6.86
N LEU A 379 -37.82 -24.48 8.02
CA LEU A 379 -36.95 -23.73 8.94
C LEU A 379 -35.96 -24.62 9.73
N GLN A 380 -36.23 -25.91 9.88
CA GLN A 380 -35.43 -26.83 10.70
C GLN A 380 -34.18 -27.26 9.91
N THR A 381 -34.35 -27.68 8.66
CA THR A 381 -33.25 -28.01 7.75
C THR A 381 -32.28 -26.83 7.58
N ARG A 382 -32.80 -25.59 7.50
CA ARG A 382 -31.98 -24.36 7.42
C ARG A 382 -31.11 -24.15 8.67
N ARG A 383 -31.60 -24.44 9.88
CA ARG A 383 -30.81 -24.36 11.12
C ARG A 383 -29.70 -25.41 11.18
N HIS A 384 -30.01 -26.63 10.78
CA HIS A 384 -29.04 -27.74 10.75
C HIS A 384 -27.89 -27.45 9.78
N MET A 385 -28.22 -26.91 8.61
CA MET A 385 -27.25 -26.42 7.64
C MET A 385 -26.40 -25.28 8.22
N GLN A 386 -27.01 -24.24 8.81
CA GLN A 386 -26.27 -23.12 9.40
C GLN A 386 -25.28 -23.56 10.47
N SER A 387 -25.61 -24.59 11.26
CA SER A 387 -24.68 -25.16 12.24
C SER A 387 -23.45 -25.81 11.57
N LEU A 388 -23.61 -26.49 10.43
CA LEU A 388 -22.49 -27.03 9.66
C LEU A 388 -21.64 -25.94 9.01
N VAL A 389 -22.28 -24.85 8.55
CA VAL A 389 -21.59 -23.69 7.97
C VAL A 389 -20.78 -22.95 9.03
N GLN A 390 -21.35 -22.74 10.23
CA GLN A 390 -20.64 -22.13 11.36
C GLN A 390 -19.44 -22.95 11.84
N ALA A 391 -19.54 -24.28 11.80
CA ALA A 391 -18.44 -25.19 12.07
C ALA A 391 -17.44 -25.33 10.89
N ASN A 392 -17.62 -24.56 9.82
CA ASN A 392 -16.80 -24.59 8.61
C ASN A 392 -16.73 -26.00 7.95
N LEU A 393 -17.80 -26.79 8.05
CA LEU A 393 -17.89 -28.13 7.42
C LEU A 393 -18.56 -28.06 6.04
N LEU A 394 -19.45 -27.09 5.85
CA LEU A 394 -20.08 -26.76 4.57
C LEU A 394 -19.91 -25.27 4.26
N VAL A 395 -19.91 -24.93 2.99
CA VAL A 395 -20.06 -23.56 2.49
C VAL A 395 -21.35 -23.47 1.69
N GLU A 396 -22.07 -22.38 1.90
CA GLU A 396 -23.33 -22.05 1.22
C GLU A 396 -23.06 -21.03 0.11
N GLU A 397 -23.45 -21.36 -1.13
CA GLU A 397 -23.36 -20.48 -2.29
C GLU A 397 -24.74 -20.34 -2.96
N PRO A 398 -25.12 -19.16 -3.48
CA PRO A 398 -26.36 -19.00 -4.23
C PRO A 398 -26.40 -19.93 -5.44
N ASP A 399 -27.53 -20.60 -5.69
CA ASP A 399 -27.66 -21.42 -6.90
C ASP A 399 -27.68 -20.52 -8.16
N PRO A 400 -26.78 -20.76 -9.11
CA PRO A 400 -26.65 -19.96 -10.33
C PRO A 400 -27.83 -20.13 -11.32
N GLU A 401 -28.60 -21.21 -11.23
CA GLU A 401 -29.72 -21.53 -12.11
C GLU A 401 -31.09 -21.22 -11.49
N SER A 402 -31.17 -20.96 -10.18
CA SER A 402 -32.41 -20.64 -9.47
C SER A 402 -32.19 -19.80 -8.22
N THR A 403 -32.99 -18.75 -8.03
CA THR A 403 -33.01 -17.97 -6.77
C THR A 403 -33.60 -18.73 -5.58
N ASP A 404 -34.31 -19.82 -5.85
CA ASP A 404 -35.02 -20.61 -4.84
C ASP A 404 -34.15 -21.74 -4.29
N TRP A 405 -32.97 -21.96 -4.89
CA TRP A 405 -32.06 -23.04 -4.55
C TRP A 405 -30.73 -22.48 -4.06
N THR A 406 -30.00 -23.30 -3.31
CA THR A 406 -28.72 -22.94 -2.72
C THR A 406 -27.79 -24.12 -2.86
N MET A 407 -26.57 -23.85 -3.32
CA MET A 407 -25.52 -24.84 -3.49
C MET A 407 -24.75 -25.00 -2.18
N LEU A 408 -24.75 -26.21 -1.64
CA LEU A 408 -23.91 -26.59 -0.51
C LEU A 408 -22.69 -27.34 -1.01
N THR A 409 -21.51 -26.95 -0.54
CA THR A 409 -20.24 -27.63 -0.86
C THR A 409 -19.49 -28.01 0.41
N ILE A 410 -18.96 -29.23 0.47
CA ILE A 410 -18.14 -29.72 1.58
C ILE A 410 -16.76 -29.05 1.55
N THR A 411 -16.35 -28.50 2.69
CA THR A 411 -15.02 -27.88 2.86
C THR A 411 -13.94 -28.94 3.12
N ALA A 412 -12.67 -28.55 3.10
CA ALA A 412 -11.58 -29.44 3.53
C ALA A 412 -11.80 -29.97 4.97
N ASN A 413 -12.28 -29.13 5.90
CA ASN A 413 -12.62 -29.55 7.26
C ASN A 413 -13.81 -30.51 7.28
N GLY A 414 -14.82 -30.28 6.44
CA GLY A 414 -15.94 -31.22 6.28
C GLY A 414 -15.46 -32.61 5.84
N TRP A 415 -14.57 -32.68 4.85
CA TRP A 415 -13.98 -33.95 4.41
C TRP A 415 -13.13 -34.63 5.49
N LEU A 416 -12.35 -33.88 6.28
CA LEU A 416 -11.63 -34.40 7.44
C LEU A 416 -12.57 -34.92 8.53
N ALA A 417 -13.66 -34.22 8.82
CA ALA A 417 -14.65 -34.68 9.79
C ALA A 417 -15.36 -35.97 9.32
N ALA A 418 -15.67 -36.07 8.02
CA ALA A 418 -16.22 -37.28 7.42
C ALA A 418 -15.23 -38.46 7.53
N PHE A 419 -13.94 -38.19 7.34
CA PHE A 419 -12.87 -39.16 7.51
C PHE A 419 -12.72 -39.65 8.96
N ALA A 420 -12.75 -38.73 9.94
CA ALA A 420 -12.75 -39.09 11.36
C ALA A 420 -13.97 -39.95 11.73
N ARG A 421 -15.19 -39.55 11.30
CA ARG A 421 -16.42 -40.33 11.51
C ARG A 421 -16.31 -41.74 10.94
N ALA A 422 -15.79 -41.90 9.72
CA ALA A 422 -15.59 -43.20 9.09
C ALA A 422 -14.59 -44.09 9.85
N ARG A 423 -13.52 -43.50 10.42
CA ARG A 423 -12.55 -44.22 11.28
C ARG A 423 -13.21 -44.69 12.57
N VAL A 424 -13.96 -43.84 13.26
CA VAL A 424 -14.70 -44.17 14.49
C VAL A 424 -15.71 -45.29 14.23
N GLU A 425 -16.43 -45.23 13.11
CA GLU A 425 -17.40 -46.27 12.73
C GLU A 425 -16.73 -47.61 12.37
N ALA A 426 -15.58 -47.58 11.70
CA ALA A 426 -14.79 -48.77 11.41
C ALA A 426 -14.31 -49.47 12.69
N VAL A 427 -13.89 -48.73 13.72
CA VAL A 427 -13.51 -49.26 15.03
C VAL A 427 -14.72 -49.86 15.77
N ARG A 428 -15.91 -49.24 15.68
CA ARG A 428 -17.15 -49.77 16.27
C ARG A 428 -17.64 -51.07 15.61
N ARG A 429 -17.24 -51.38 14.37
CA ARG A 429 -17.64 -52.57 13.61
C ARG A 429 -16.71 -53.78 13.77
N VAL A 430 -15.59 -53.67 14.49
CA VAL A 430 -14.71 -54.80 14.81
C VAL A 430 -15.25 -55.55 16.04
N PRO A 431 -15.60 -56.86 15.95
CA PRO A 431 -15.97 -57.64 17.12
C PRO A 431 -14.75 -57.78 18.05
N THR A 432 -14.93 -57.41 19.31
CA THR A 432 -13.91 -57.44 20.35
C THR A 432 -13.44 -58.86 20.65
N GLY A 433 -12.16 -59.11 20.40
CA GLY A 433 -11.37 -60.18 21.01
C GLY A 433 -10.06 -59.58 21.51
N SER A 434 -9.92 -59.47 22.83
CA SER A 434 -8.69 -58.99 23.51
C SER A 434 -7.48 -59.88 23.17
N PRO A 435 -6.24 -59.36 23.21
CA PRO A 435 -5.55 -59.19 24.49
C PRO A 435 -4.70 -57.91 24.64
N GLU A 436 -4.31 -57.67 25.88
CA GLU A 436 -3.48 -56.58 26.41
C GLU A 436 -2.16 -56.37 25.64
N ALA A 437 -1.82 -55.11 25.35
CA ALA A 437 -0.46 -54.65 25.10
C ALA A 437 -0.31 -53.15 25.47
N ASP A 438 0.38 -52.93 26.59
CA ASP A 438 1.30 -51.82 26.91
C ASP A 438 0.97 -50.41 26.36
N HIS A 439 0.34 -49.59 27.19
CA HIS A 439 0.29 -48.14 26.98
C HIS A 439 1.62 -47.52 27.40
N GLY A 440 2.48 -47.24 26.41
CA GLY A 440 3.57 -46.28 26.51
C GLY A 440 3.08 -44.91 27.02
N PRO A 441 3.98 -44.11 27.60
CA PRO A 441 3.62 -43.13 28.61
C PRO A 441 2.72 -42.03 28.05
N LYS A 442 1.51 -41.93 28.62
CA LYS A 442 0.72 -40.69 28.59
C LYS A 442 1.58 -39.59 29.19
N LEU A 443 1.96 -38.60 28.38
CA LEU A 443 2.46 -37.31 28.86
C LEU A 443 1.35 -36.69 29.70
N ALA A 444 1.44 -36.92 31.01
CA ALA A 444 0.62 -36.27 32.00
C ALA A 444 0.77 -34.76 31.84
N GLU A 445 -0.36 -34.06 31.69
CA GLU A 445 -0.47 -32.64 31.95
C GLU A 445 0.08 -32.35 33.35
N ARG A 446 1.37 -32.00 33.42
CA ARG A 446 1.94 -31.35 34.59
C ARG A 446 1.51 -29.90 34.55
N ARG A 447 0.45 -29.56 35.29
CA ARG A 447 0.33 -28.21 35.87
C ARG A 447 1.41 -28.09 36.95
N PRO A 448 2.40 -27.18 36.81
CA PRO A 448 3.27 -26.87 37.93
C PRO A 448 2.48 -25.98 38.90
N ASP A 449 2.38 -26.41 40.16
CA ASP A 449 1.86 -25.61 41.30
C ASP A 449 2.77 -24.43 41.69
N THR A 450 3.57 -23.90 40.75
CA THR A 450 4.42 -22.73 40.95
C THR A 450 4.15 -21.74 39.82
N GLY A 451 3.35 -20.70 40.13
CA GLY A 451 3.17 -19.57 39.21
C GLY A 451 4.49 -18.82 39.00
N PRO A 452 4.61 -17.98 37.96
CA PRO A 452 5.79 -17.14 37.74
C PRO A 452 6.06 -16.25 38.97
N PRO A 453 7.33 -15.81 39.18
CA PRO A 453 7.71 -15.00 40.34
C PRO A 453 6.89 -13.71 40.46
N GLN A 454 6.85 -13.11 41.66
CA GLN A 454 6.03 -11.91 41.92
C GLN A 454 6.54 -10.67 41.17
N SER A 455 7.83 -10.61 40.84
CA SER A 455 8.42 -9.55 40.04
C SER A 455 9.70 -10.05 39.35
N ALA A 456 10.06 -9.40 38.23
CA ALA A 456 11.34 -9.56 37.55
C ALA A 456 11.77 -8.16 37.06
N ARG A 457 13.07 -7.87 37.01
CA ARG A 457 13.59 -6.61 36.45
C ARG A 457 14.27 -6.86 35.11
N LEU A 458 14.12 -5.94 34.16
CA LEU A 458 14.70 -6.13 32.83
C LEU A 458 16.24 -6.17 32.89
N VAL A 459 16.86 -5.32 33.70
CA VAL A 459 18.32 -5.27 33.84
C VAL A 459 18.91 -6.60 34.32
N ASP A 460 18.23 -7.30 35.23
CA ASP A 460 18.66 -8.60 35.74
C ASP A 460 18.54 -9.69 34.66
N LEU A 461 17.49 -9.61 33.83
CA LEU A 461 17.22 -10.55 32.74
C LEU A 461 18.14 -10.36 31.53
N LEU A 462 18.63 -9.14 31.29
CA LEU A 462 19.61 -8.88 30.23
C LEU A 462 21.00 -9.48 30.57
N GLY A 463 21.27 -9.71 31.85
CA GLY A 463 22.44 -10.43 32.36
C GLY A 463 23.46 -9.54 33.09
N PRO A 464 24.58 -10.13 33.55
CA PRO A 464 25.60 -9.40 34.30
C PRO A 464 26.27 -8.30 33.46
N GLY A 465 26.49 -7.13 34.06
CA GLY A 465 27.12 -5.97 33.41
C GLY A 465 26.14 -4.99 32.75
N TRP A 466 24.82 -5.24 32.85
CA TRP A 466 23.78 -4.33 32.39
C TRP A 466 23.32 -3.34 33.47
N PRO A 467 22.89 -2.13 33.10
CA PRO A 467 23.11 -1.45 31.82
C PRO A 467 24.48 -0.76 31.79
N SER A 468 25.34 -1.08 30.83
CA SER A 468 26.61 -0.36 30.61
C SER A 468 26.91 -0.20 29.13
N VAL A 469 27.64 0.87 28.78
CA VAL A 469 28.05 1.16 27.40
C VAL A 469 28.87 0.01 26.82
N ASP A 470 29.79 -0.55 27.61
CA ASP A 470 30.65 -1.66 27.18
C ASP A 470 29.85 -2.95 26.95
N ALA A 471 28.78 -3.20 27.72
CA ALA A 471 27.89 -4.34 27.49
C ALA A 471 27.10 -4.20 26.18
N VAL A 472 26.55 -3.02 25.89
CA VAL A 472 25.85 -2.74 24.63
C VAL A 472 26.81 -2.82 23.45
N GLU A 473 27.96 -2.15 23.53
CA GLU A 473 28.99 -2.16 22.48
C GLU A 473 29.49 -3.59 22.22
N GLY A 474 29.80 -4.34 23.28
CA GLY A 474 30.24 -5.73 23.17
C GLY A 474 29.23 -6.57 22.39
N ARG A 475 27.93 -6.47 22.75
CA ARG A 475 26.87 -7.17 22.01
C ARG A 475 26.72 -6.71 20.57
N TRP A 476 26.78 -5.41 20.29
CA TRP A 476 26.65 -4.88 18.94
C TRP A 476 27.84 -5.21 18.03
N ARG A 477 29.02 -5.44 18.59
CA ARG A 477 30.20 -5.88 17.84
C ARG A 477 30.18 -7.37 17.51
N THR A 478 29.66 -8.20 18.42
CA THR A 478 29.66 -9.67 18.26
C THR A 478 28.35 -10.23 17.70
N GLY A 479 27.26 -9.48 17.81
CA GLY A 479 25.89 -9.96 17.58
C GLY A 479 25.46 -9.89 16.11
N LEU A 480 24.94 -11.01 15.61
CA LEU A 480 24.01 -11.01 14.49
C LEU A 480 22.69 -10.34 14.92
N SER A 481 21.93 -9.80 13.96
CA SER A 481 20.63 -9.21 14.27
C SER A 481 19.69 -10.25 14.92
N SER A 482 18.95 -9.82 15.94
CA SER A 482 18.05 -10.64 16.73
C SER A 482 16.63 -10.07 16.72
N THR A 483 15.65 -10.94 16.49
CA THR A 483 14.22 -10.63 16.68
C THR A 483 13.70 -11.06 18.05
N ALA A 484 14.57 -11.65 18.87
CA ALA A 484 14.26 -12.15 20.21
C ALA A 484 14.47 -11.06 21.27
N ALA A 485 13.44 -10.83 22.07
CA ALA A 485 13.37 -9.86 23.15
C ALA A 485 13.06 -10.55 24.46
N VAL A 486 13.88 -10.35 25.49
CA VAL A 486 13.60 -10.84 26.84
C VAL A 486 12.66 -9.86 27.50
N ILE A 487 11.41 -10.29 27.75
CA ILE A 487 10.34 -9.40 28.21
C ILE A 487 9.78 -9.76 29.58
N GLY A 488 10.21 -10.86 30.18
CA GLY A 488 9.72 -11.30 31.49
C GLY A 488 10.28 -12.64 31.95
N THR A 489 9.50 -13.34 32.76
CA THR A 489 9.82 -14.68 33.30
C THR A 489 8.60 -15.58 33.29
N THR A 490 8.84 -16.87 33.10
CA THR A 490 7.91 -17.99 33.33
C THR A 490 8.31 -18.71 34.64
N PRO A 491 7.55 -19.73 35.10
CA PRO A 491 7.98 -20.57 36.22
C PRO A 491 9.34 -21.26 36.02
N VAL A 492 9.80 -21.43 34.78
CA VAL A 492 11.01 -22.19 34.43
C VAL A 492 12.21 -21.32 34.04
N GLY A 493 12.05 -19.99 33.94
CA GLY A 493 13.14 -19.07 33.62
C GLY A 493 12.73 -17.80 32.87
N PRO A 494 13.69 -17.09 32.24
CA PRO A 494 13.40 -15.91 31.42
C PRO A 494 12.41 -16.23 30.28
N PHE A 495 11.46 -15.34 30.07
CA PHE A 495 10.51 -15.38 28.95
C PHE A 495 11.03 -14.50 27.82
N THR A 496 11.31 -15.12 26.68
CA THR A 496 11.80 -14.46 25.47
C THR A 496 10.73 -14.53 24.40
N LEU A 497 10.45 -13.38 23.77
CA LEU A 497 9.53 -13.25 22.65
C LEU A 497 10.32 -13.01 21.37
N ASP A 498 10.16 -13.85 20.37
CA ASP A 498 10.79 -13.72 19.07
C ASP A 498 9.79 -13.26 18.00
N LEU A 499 9.93 -12.00 17.57
CA LEU A 499 9.06 -11.37 16.57
C LEU A 499 9.12 -12.03 15.18
N ARG A 500 10.01 -13.01 14.96
CA ARG A 500 10.06 -13.80 13.73
C ARG A 500 9.52 -15.21 13.98
N LYS A 501 10.07 -15.91 14.97
CA LYS A 501 9.76 -17.34 15.22
C LYS A 501 8.35 -17.51 15.79
N ASP A 502 7.96 -16.67 16.74
CA ASP A 502 6.65 -16.78 17.40
C ASP A 502 5.54 -16.15 16.57
N GLY A 503 5.90 -15.24 15.66
CA GLY A 503 5.01 -14.62 14.69
C GLY A 503 5.37 -13.16 14.39
N PRO A 504 5.19 -12.68 13.14
CA PRO A 504 5.61 -11.33 12.75
C PRO A 504 4.86 -10.19 13.46
N HIS A 505 3.64 -10.46 13.94
CA HIS A 505 2.80 -9.45 14.57
C HIS A 505 2.24 -9.94 15.90
N ALA A 506 2.17 -9.00 16.84
CA ALA A 506 1.76 -9.22 18.22
C ALA A 506 0.54 -8.38 18.59
N LEU A 507 -0.37 -8.99 19.35
CA LEU A 507 -1.48 -8.34 20.02
C LEU A 507 -1.23 -8.37 21.53
N VAL A 508 -1.26 -7.20 22.16
CA VAL A 508 -1.05 -7.02 23.60
C VAL A 508 -2.29 -6.37 24.20
N ALA A 509 -3.03 -7.11 25.03
CA ALA A 509 -4.23 -6.62 25.69
C ALA A 509 -4.01 -6.49 27.20
N GLY A 510 -4.50 -5.41 27.79
CA GLY A 510 -4.42 -5.21 29.23
C GLY A 510 -5.05 -3.91 29.70
N THR A 511 -5.84 -3.99 30.77
CA THR A 511 -6.52 -2.85 31.40
C THR A 511 -5.55 -1.83 31.98
N THR A 512 -6.01 -0.62 32.29
CA THR A 512 -5.20 0.39 33.00
C THR A 512 -4.57 -0.19 34.26
N GLY A 513 -3.27 0.05 34.46
CA GLY A 513 -2.49 -0.46 35.60
C GLY A 513 -2.09 -1.95 35.50
N SER A 514 -2.48 -2.67 34.45
CA SER A 514 -2.09 -4.08 34.24
C SER A 514 -0.61 -4.26 33.88
N GLY A 515 0.08 -3.21 33.43
CA GLY A 515 1.48 -3.26 32.96
C GLY A 515 1.66 -3.23 31.45
N LYS A 516 0.62 -3.00 30.64
CA LYS A 516 0.70 -2.97 29.16
C LYS A 516 1.79 -2.02 28.64
N SER A 517 1.77 -0.75 29.04
CA SER A 517 2.77 0.23 28.58
C SER A 517 4.19 -0.17 28.99
N GLN A 518 4.36 -0.74 30.19
CA GLN A 518 5.64 -1.27 30.66
C GLN A 518 6.11 -2.46 29.81
N LEU A 519 5.21 -3.37 29.40
CA LEU A 519 5.55 -4.46 28.48
C LEU A 519 6.01 -3.92 27.11
N LEU A 520 5.31 -2.92 26.54
CA LEU A 520 5.70 -2.33 25.26
C LEU A 520 7.07 -1.65 25.34
N GLN A 521 7.35 -0.90 26.42
CA GLN A 521 8.67 -0.32 26.68
C GLN A 521 9.76 -1.39 26.84
N THR A 522 9.50 -2.41 27.66
CA THR A 522 10.43 -3.53 27.88
C THR A 522 10.77 -4.23 26.58
N LEU A 523 9.80 -4.46 25.69
CA LEU A 523 10.02 -5.03 24.36
C LEU A 523 10.96 -4.16 23.51
N VAL A 524 10.69 -2.86 23.42
CA VAL A 524 11.51 -1.91 22.63
C VAL A 524 12.94 -1.85 23.19
N LEU A 525 13.08 -1.67 24.50
CA LEU A 525 14.38 -1.57 25.16
C LEU A 525 15.18 -2.87 25.05
N SER A 526 14.54 -4.04 25.21
CA SER A 526 15.22 -5.33 25.06
C SER A 526 15.73 -5.54 23.64
N LEU A 527 14.95 -5.16 22.61
CA LEU A 527 15.37 -5.29 21.22
C LEU A 527 16.49 -4.30 20.86
N ALA A 528 16.36 -3.03 21.28
CA ALA A 528 17.38 -2.00 21.05
C ALA A 528 18.72 -2.32 21.75
N SER A 529 18.65 -3.01 22.89
CA SER A 529 19.81 -3.44 23.67
C SER A 529 20.68 -4.48 22.94
N VAL A 530 20.10 -5.29 22.05
CA VAL A 530 20.82 -6.39 21.38
C VAL A 530 21.00 -6.17 19.87
N ASN A 531 20.41 -5.12 19.31
CA ASN A 531 20.50 -4.80 17.89
C ASN A 531 21.01 -3.39 17.67
N ARG A 532 21.73 -3.17 16.58
CA ARG A 532 22.12 -1.83 16.11
C ARG A 532 20.97 -1.14 15.35
N PRO A 533 20.99 0.20 15.21
CA PRO A 533 19.96 0.94 14.46
C PRO A 533 19.88 0.62 12.96
N ASP A 534 20.96 0.10 12.37
CA ASP A 534 20.99 -0.39 10.99
C ASP A 534 20.42 -1.82 10.85
N GLN A 535 20.12 -2.49 11.96
CA GLN A 535 19.53 -3.83 12.01
C GLN A 535 18.05 -3.81 12.40
N ILE A 536 17.65 -2.94 13.34
CA ILE A 536 16.25 -2.79 13.78
C ILE A 536 15.92 -1.32 14.04
N THR A 537 14.68 -0.95 13.70
CA THR A 537 14.14 0.41 13.88
C THR A 537 12.73 0.37 14.44
N PHE A 538 12.33 1.43 15.14
CA PHE A 538 11.01 1.53 15.76
C PHE A 538 10.22 2.72 15.22
N LEU A 539 8.96 2.46 14.83
CA LEU A 539 7.95 3.49 14.62
C LEU A 539 6.95 3.38 15.76
N LEU A 540 6.90 4.40 16.61
CA LEU A 540 6.07 4.40 17.81
C LEU A 540 4.82 5.25 17.58
N VAL A 541 3.66 4.72 17.95
CA VAL A 541 2.36 5.39 17.87
C VAL A 541 1.74 5.42 19.26
N ASP A 542 1.51 6.64 19.78
CA ASP A 542 0.86 6.88 21.08
C ASP A 542 -0.36 7.78 20.88
N TYR A 543 -1.52 7.15 20.73
CA TYR A 543 -2.74 7.84 20.31
C TYR A 543 -3.33 8.79 21.37
N LYS A 544 -3.05 8.61 22.67
CA LYS A 544 -3.64 9.44 23.74
C LYS A 544 -2.65 10.40 24.38
N GLY A 545 -1.54 10.69 23.69
CA GLY A 545 -0.47 11.55 24.23
C GLY A 545 0.14 10.99 25.52
N GLY A 546 0.15 9.66 25.66
CA GLY A 546 0.72 8.98 26.81
C GLY A 546 2.22 9.26 26.95
N SER A 547 2.74 9.00 28.15
CA SER A 547 4.19 8.95 28.38
C SER A 547 4.79 7.58 28.03
N ALA A 548 4.02 6.70 27.35
CA ALA A 548 4.36 5.30 27.17
C ALA A 548 5.69 5.10 26.43
N PHE A 549 6.11 6.06 25.59
CA PHE A 549 7.36 5.97 24.84
C PHE A 549 8.31 7.16 25.05
N GLN A 550 8.09 7.99 26.08
CA GLN A 550 8.86 9.23 26.26
C GLN A 550 10.38 9.01 26.34
N ASP A 551 10.86 8.00 27.06
CA ASP A 551 12.30 7.71 27.12
C ASP A 551 12.81 6.91 25.91
N CYS A 552 11.91 6.24 25.16
CA CYS A 552 12.27 5.46 23.96
C CYS A 552 12.39 6.33 22.70
N VAL A 553 11.80 7.54 22.67
CA VAL A 553 11.83 8.42 21.48
C VAL A 553 13.23 8.90 21.11
N VAL A 554 14.12 8.99 22.11
CA VAL A 554 15.50 9.45 21.95
C VAL A 554 16.46 8.33 21.56
N LEU A 555 15.97 7.08 21.39
CA LEU A 555 16.80 5.99 20.91
C LEU A 555 17.22 6.24 19.45
N PRO A 556 18.46 5.88 19.06
CA PRO A 556 18.92 6.02 17.68
C PRO A 556 18.15 5.10 16.71
N HIS A 557 17.49 4.07 17.22
CA HIS A 557 16.61 3.15 16.49
C HIS A 557 15.25 3.75 16.16
N THR A 558 14.80 4.78 16.88
CA THR A 558 13.44 5.33 16.72
C THR A 558 13.38 6.24 15.50
N VAL A 559 12.65 5.81 14.47
CA VAL A 559 12.51 6.51 13.19
C VAL A 559 11.33 7.50 13.18
N GLY A 560 10.41 7.38 14.13
CA GLY A 560 9.33 8.34 14.36
C GLY A 560 8.53 8.03 15.62
N LEU A 561 7.95 9.08 16.21
CA LEU A 561 6.90 9.01 17.22
C LEU A 561 5.69 9.79 16.68
N LEU A 562 4.53 9.15 16.72
CA LEU A 562 3.28 9.70 16.22
C LEU A 562 2.30 9.80 17.38
N THR A 563 1.86 11.01 17.69
CA THR A 563 0.91 11.31 18.76
C THR A 563 -0.32 12.01 18.19
N ASP A 564 -1.46 11.92 18.88
CA ASP A 564 -2.70 12.63 18.54
C ASP A 564 -3.05 12.50 17.04
N ILE A 565 -3.09 11.26 16.55
CA ILE A 565 -3.22 10.97 15.13
C ILE A 565 -4.68 11.16 14.70
N ASP A 566 -4.95 12.26 14.01
CA ASP A 566 -6.23 12.49 13.34
C ASP A 566 -6.38 11.65 12.05
N ARG A 567 -7.53 11.75 11.39
CA ARG A 567 -7.81 11.06 10.11
C ARG A 567 -6.77 11.38 9.02
N HIS A 568 -6.40 12.65 8.88
CA HIS A 568 -5.46 13.10 7.85
C HIS A 568 -4.05 12.55 8.09
N ALA A 569 -3.54 12.66 9.33
CA ALA A 569 -2.27 12.09 9.75
C ALA A 569 -2.26 10.56 9.56
N SER A 570 -3.34 9.88 9.91
CA SER A 570 -3.50 8.42 9.72
C SER A 570 -3.35 8.02 8.25
N SER A 571 -4.08 8.70 7.34
CA SER A 571 -4.01 8.45 5.90
C SER A 571 -2.60 8.68 5.34
N ARG A 572 -1.95 9.78 5.76
CA ARG A 572 -0.56 10.10 5.39
C ARG A 572 0.44 9.02 5.85
N ILE A 573 0.29 8.53 7.08
CA ILE A 573 1.15 7.48 7.65
C ILE A 573 0.97 6.17 6.86
N LEU A 574 -0.27 5.74 6.63
CA LEU A 574 -0.56 4.51 5.88
C LEU A 574 -0.05 4.60 4.45
N THR A 575 -0.18 5.76 3.80
CA THR A 575 0.40 6.01 2.48
C THR A 575 1.92 5.85 2.49
N SER A 576 2.59 6.38 3.53
CA SER A 576 4.05 6.27 3.69
C SER A 576 4.51 4.83 3.98
N LEU A 577 3.73 4.08 4.78
CA LEU A 577 3.98 2.66 5.06
C LEU A 577 3.73 1.79 3.82
N GLY A 578 2.70 2.08 3.04
CA GLY A 578 2.45 1.43 1.75
C GLY A 578 3.62 1.63 0.78
N ALA A 579 4.15 2.85 0.70
CA ALA A 579 5.36 3.15 -0.05
C ALA A 579 6.59 2.39 0.47
N GLU A 580 6.68 2.17 1.79
CA GLU A 580 7.77 1.39 2.39
C GLU A 580 7.71 -0.08 1.99
N LEU A 581 6.50 -0.67 1.92
CA LEU A 581 6.31 -2.04 1.44
C LEU A 581 6.84 -2.18 0.00
N VAL A 582 6.41 -1.29 -0.90
CA VAL A 582 6.83 -1.29 -2.31
C VAL A 582 8.35 -1.10 -2.44
N ARG A 583 8.92 -0.18 -1.66
CA ARG A 583 10.38 0.06 -1.66
C ARG A 583 11.16 -1.17 -1.24
N ARG A 584 10.74 -1.86 -0.17
CA ARG A 584 11.41 -3.07 0.32
C ARG A 584 11.27 -4.22 -0.67
N GLU A 585 10.11 -4.39 -1.29
CA GLU A 585 9.90 -5.36 -2.36
C GLU A 585 10.86 -5.14 -3.53
N GLN A 586 11.05 -3.87 -3.95
CA GLN A 586 12.01 -3.54 -5.00
C GLN A 586 13.45 -3.86 -4.61
N ILE A 587 13.88 -3.53 -3.38
CA ILE A 587 15.23 -3.83 -2.90
C ILE A 587 15.49 -5.34 -2.86
N LEU A 588 14.51 -6.13 -2.40
CA LEU A 588 14.61 -7.58 -2.42
C LEU A 588 14.70 -8.11 -3.85
N ALA A 589 13.86 -7.60 -4.76
CA ALA A 589 13.88 -7.99 -6.17
C ALA A 589 15.21 -7.67 -6.85
N ASP A 590 15.76 -6.46 -6.63
CA ASP A 590 17.03 -6.01 -7.21
C ASP A 590 18.22 -6.85 -6.70
N ALA A 591 18.19 -7.24 -5.43
CA ALA A 591 19.19 -8.13 -4.84
C ALA A 591 18.92 -9.61 -5.10
N GLN A 592 17.81 -9.95 -5.78
CA GLN A 592 17.31 -11.31 -5.97
C GLN A 592 17.11 -12.09 -4.65
N ALA A 593 16.85 -11.37 -3.56
CA ALA A 593 16.57 -11.93 -2.25
C ALA A 593 15.08 -12.29 -2.14
N LYS A 594 14.78 -13.48 -1.62
CA LYS A 594 13.39 -13.90 -1.42
C LYS A 594 12.70 -13.19 -0.25
N ASP A 595 13.48 -12.77 0.74
CA ASP A 595 13.02 -12.18 1.99
C ASP A 595 14.16 -11.40 2.67
N ILE A 596 13.84 -10.70 3.77
CA ILE A 596 14.82 -9.92 4.52
C ILE A 596 15.96 -10.77 5.13
N GLU A 597 15.74 -12.06 5.41
CA GLU A 597 16.78 -12.93 5.96
C GLU A 597 17.84 -13.23 4.90
N ASP A 598 17.37 -13.56 3.70
CA ASP A 598 18.21 -13.80 2.54
C ASP A 598 18.96 -12.53 2.15
N TYR A 599 18.28 -11.38 2.19
CA TYR A 599 18.92 -10.09 1.99
C TYR A 599 20.01 -9.80 3.02
N GLY A 600 19.75 -10.02 4.31
CA GLY A 600 20.74 -9.84 5.38
C GLY A 600 21.95 -10.77 5.22
N ARG A 601 21.76 -11.99 4.72
CA ARG A 601 22.84 -12.91 4.36
C ARG A 601 23.64 -12.39 3.17
N LEU A 602 22.98 -11.91 2.11
CA LEU A 602 23.66 -11.34 0.95
C LEU A 602 24.44 -10.08 1.33
N GLN A 603 23.87 -9.24 2.20
CA GLN A 603 24.53 -8.05 2.70
C GLN A 603 25.79 -8.37 3.51
N SER A 604 25.77 -9.41 4.35
CA SER A 604 26.98 -9.81 5.11
C SER A 604 28.12 -10.31 4.21
N LEU A 605 27.79 -10.76 2.99
CA LEU A 605 28.75 -11.15 1.95
C LEU A 605 29.13 -10.01 1.01
N ASN A 606 28.30 -8.97 0.90
CA ASN A 606 28.48 -7.84 -0.02
C ASN A 606 28.20 -6.50 0.68
N ALA A 607 29.28 -5.83 1.11
CA ALA A 607 29.21 -4.55 1.80
C ALA A 607 28.67 -3.39 0.94
N ASN A 608 28.47 -3.57 -0.37
CA ASN A 608 27.87 -2.55 -1.25
C ASN A 608 26.33 -2.57 -1.22
N LEU A 609 25.70 -3.53 -0.54
CA LEU A 609 24.25 -3.55 -0.37
C LEU A 609 23.84 -2.67 0.83
N ASP A 610 22.90 -1.76 0.58
CA ASP A 610 22.36 -0.86 1.59
C ASP A 610 21.75 -1.61 2.78
N ALA A 611 21.85 -1.06 3.98
CA ALA A 611 21.19 -1.64 5.15
C ALA A 611 19.65 -1.53 5.05
N MET A 612 18.99 -2.67 5.26
CA MET A 612 17.54 -2.75 5.36
C MET A 612 17.18 -3.23 6.78
N PRO A 613 17.12 -2.31 7.77
CA PRO A 613 16.72 -2.67 9.12
C PRO A 613 15.30 -3.21 9.16
N ARG A 614 15.03 -4.13 10.07
CA ARG A 614 13.65 -4.50 10.43
C ARG A 614 12.93 -3.28 10.98
N LEU A 615 11.66 -3.14 10.63
CA LEU A 615 10.80 -2.06 11.12
C LEU A 615 9.78 -2.65 12.09
N VAL A 616 9.87 -2.29 13.37
CA VAL A 616 8.89 -2.67 14.39
C VAL A 616 7.97 -1.48 14.63
N ILE A 617 6.71 -1.61 14.23
CA ILE A 617 5.67 -0.60 14.42
C ILE A 617 4.92 -0.94 15.70
N VAL A 618 5.02 -0.09 16.72
CA VAL A 618 4.38 -0.29 18.02
C VAL A 618 3.26 0.71 18.18
N ILE A 619 2.02 0.23 18.25
CA ILE A 619 0.81 1.05 18.37
C ILE A 619 0.24 0.86 19.77
N ASP A 620 0.33 1.89 20.61
CA ASP A 620 -0.43 1.93 21.85
C ASP A 620 -1.88 2.35 21.59
N GLU A 621 -2.79 1.67 22.27
CA GLU A 621 -4.23 1.90 22.21
C GLU A 621 -4.86 1.85 20.80
N PHE A 622 -4.51 0.82 20.02
CA PHE A 622 -4.99 0.66 18.63
C PHE A 622 -6.53 0.63 18.53
N ALA A 623 -7.24 0.14 19.54
CA ALA A 623 -8.70 0.11 19.54
C ALA A 623 -9.32 1.52 19.47
N SER A 624 -8.68 2.52 20.10
CA SER A 624 -9.13 3.91 20.00
C SER A 624 -8.86 4.47 18.59
N LEU A 625 -7.70 4.15 18.02
CA LEU A 625 -7.34 4.53 16.65
C LEU A 625 -8.36 4.00 15.63
N MET A 626 -8.80 2.74 15.75
CA MET A 626 -9.80 2.19 14.83
C MET A 626 -11.19 2.79 15.00
N ALA A 627 -11.56 3.16 16.24
CA ALA A 627 -12.87 3.77 16.50
C ALA A 627 -13.00 5.16 15.85
N GLU A 628 -11.91 5.94 15.81
CA GLU A 628 -11.91 7.26 15.17
C GLU A 628 -11.65 7.18 13.66
N VAL A 629 -10.78 6.25 13.23
CA VAL A 629 -10.39 6.09 11.82
C VAL A 629 -10.52 4.62 11.38
N PRO A 630 -11.74 4.14 11.07
CA PRO A 630 -11.97 2.73 10.71
C PRO A 630 -11.19 2.26 9.48
N GLU A 631 -10.92 3.16 8.53
CA GLU A 631 -10.15 2.88 7.32
C GLU A 631 -8.70 2.43 7.62
N VAL A 632 -8.19 2.70 8.83
CA VAL A 632 -6.84 2.25 9.24
C VAL A 632 -6.72 0.74 9.29
N VAL A 633 -7.82 0.00 9.53
CA VAL A 633 -7.81 -1.47 9.65
C VAL A 633 -7.28 -2.11 8.37
N SER A 634 -7.82 -1.74 7.21
CA SER A 634 -7.43 -2.34 5.93
C SER A 634 -5.96 -2.04 5.60
N GLY A 635 -5.50 -0.82 5.92
CA GLY A 635 -4.09 -0.43 5.79
C GLY A 635 -3.17 -1.26 6.69
N LEU A 636 -3.52 -1.46 7.97
CA LEU A 636 -2.74 -2.28 8.90
C LEU A 636 -2.74 -3.76 8.50
N VAL A 637 -3.87 -4.30 8.03
CA VAL A 637 -3.96 -5.68 7.51
C VAL A 637 -3.11 -5.87 6.26
N ALA A 638 -3.07 -4.88 5.36
CA ALA A 638 -2.18 -4.89 4.20
C ALA A 638 -0.69 -4.88 4.63
N VAL A 639 -0.33 -4.08 5.63
CA VAL A 639 1.02 -4.09 6.22
C VAL A 639 1.32 -5.43 6.89
N ALA A 640 0.38 -6.04 7.61
CA ALA A 640 0.60 -7.30 8.30
C ALA A 640 0.77 -8.48 7.32
N SER A 641 -0.11 -8.59 6.32
CA SER A 641 -0.07 -9.69 5.34
C SER A 641 1.22 -9.72 4.50
N ARG A 642 1.72 -8.55 4.08
CA ARG A 642 2.95 -8.39 3.28
C ARG A 642 4.21 -8.21 4.12
N GLY A 643 4.08 -7.64 5.32
CA GLY A 643 5.20 -7.18 6.15
C GLY A 643 6.17 -8.27 6.59
N ARG A 644 5.68 -9.51 6.81
CA ARG A 644 6.49 -10.65 7.28
C ARG A 644 7.76 -10.88 6.44
N SER A 645 7.64 -10.90 5.11
CA SER A 645 8.78 -11.17 4.22
C SER A 645 9.72 -9.97 4.10
N LEU A 646 9.20 -8.78 4.36
CA LEU A 646 9.86 -7.49 4.23
C LEU A 646 10.51 -7.04 5.55
N GLY A 647 10.40 -7.85 6.62
CA GLY A 647 10.91 -7.52 7.94
C GLY A 647 10.18 -6.36 8.63
N ILE A 648 8.88 -6.23 8.36
CA ILE A 648 7.99 -5.31 9.08
C ILE A 648 7.18 -6.10 10.10
N HIS A 649 7.26 -5.67 11.36
CA HIS A 649 6.61 -6.28 12.51
C HIS A 649 5.62 -5.28 13.11
N LEU A 650 4.47 -5.76 13.57
CA LEU A 650 3.40 -4.91 14.09
C LEU A 650 3.07 -5.35 15.51
N VAL A 651 3.11 -4.44 16.47
CA VAL A 651 2.80 -4.70 17.87
C VAL A 651 1.61 -3.81 18.26
N LEU A 652 0.44 -4.42 18.41
CA LEU A 652 -0.83 -3.74 18.65
C LEU A 652 -1.21 -3.83 20.13
N GLY A 653 -1.19 -2.71 20.84
CA GLY A 653 -1.60 -2.60 22.24
C GLY A 653 -3.05 -2.12 22.39
N THR A 654 -3.85 -2.74 23.25
CA THR A 654 -5.21 -2.25 23.58
C THR A 654 -5.57 -2.41 25.05
N GLN A 655 -6.30 -1.44 25.61
CA GLN A 655 -6.96 -1.59 26.92
C GLN A 655 -8.36 -2.19 26.82
N ARG A 656 -8.99 -2.14 25.64
CA ARG A 656 -10.37 -2.57 25.39
C ARG A 656 -10.42 -3.39 24.10
N PRO A 657 -10.23 -4.72 24.17
CA PRO A 657 -10.20 -5.56 22.98
C PRO A 657 -11.58 -5.72 22.32
N ALA A 658 -12.68 -5.67 23.09
CA ALA A 658 -14.04 -5.80 22.58
C ALA A 658 -14.35 -4.84 21.41
N GLY A 659 -14.84 -5.40 20.30
CA GLY A 659 -15.22 -4.67 19.08
C GLY A 659 -14.05 -4.16 18.23
N ALA A 660 -12.81 -4.23 18.73
CA ALA A 660 -11.61 -3.80 18.03
C ALA A 660 -10.84 -4.97 17.38
N LEU A 661 -11.17 -6.22 17.69
CA LEU A 661 -10.48 -7.38 17.15
C LEU A 661 -11.30 -7.99 16.00
N SER A 662 -10.95 -7.61 14.77
CA SER A 662 -11.52 -8.28 13.58
C SER A 662 -10.86 -9.65 13.37
N PRO A 663 -11.56 -10.61 12.73
CA PRO A 663 -10.97 -11.90 12.35
C PRO A 663 -9.69 -11.75 11.53
N GLU A 664 -9.60 -10.72 10.70
CA GLU A 664 -8.42 -10.42 9.89
C GLU A 664 -7.19 -10.01 10.73
N ILE A 665 -7.38 -9.19 11.77
CA ILE A 665 -6.31 -8.83 12.71
C ILE A 665 -5.87 -10.07 13.49
N LEU A 666 -6.81 -10.87 13.99
CA LEU A 666 -6.51 -12.09 14.74
C LEU A 666 -5.79 -13.14 13.88
N ALA A 667 -6.14 -13.27 12.60
CA ALA A 667 -5.48 -14.18 11.66
C ALA A 667 -4.02 -13.79 11.36
N ASN A 668 -3.64 -12.52 11.56
CA ASN A 668 -2.28 -12.04 11.33
C ASN A 668 -1.48 -11.82 12.62
N THR A 669 -2.11 -11.86 13.80
CA THR A 669 -1.47 -11.68 15.11
C THR A 669 -1.29 -13.01 15.84
N ASN A 670 -0.21 -13.71 15.49
CA ASN A 670 0.11 -15.02 16.05
C ASN A 670 0.67 -14.93 17.48
N ILE A 671 1.30 -13.81 17.84
CA ILE A 671 1.70 -13.53 19.21
C ILE A 671 0.53 -12.84 19.91
N ARG A 672 -0.01 -13.45 20.96
CA ARG A 672 -1.10 -12.86 21.75
C ARG A 672 -0.74 -12.85 23.22
N ILE A 673 -0.65 -11.68 23.82
CA ILE A 673 -0.32 -11.49 25.23
C ILE A 673 -1.48 -10.78 25.90
N ALA A 674 -2.11 -11.46 26.86
CA ALA A 674 -3.16 -10.89 27.69
C ALA A 674 -2.63 -10.71 29.12
N LEU A 675 -2.45 -9.46 29.53
CA LEU A 675 -2.31 -9.09 30.95
C LEU A 675 -3.71 -9.10 31.59
N ARG A 676 -3.86 -8.52 32.79
CA ARG A 676 -5.17 -8.43 33.43
C ARG A 676 -6.22 -7.76 32.55
N LEU A 677 -7.29 -8.50 32.23
CA LEU A 677 -8.47 -8.03 31.51
C LEU A 677 -9.68 -7.91 32.43
N SER A 678 -10.66 -7.10 32.04
CA SER A 678 -11.84 -6.80 32.90
C SER A 678 -12.92 -7.86 32.82
N THR A 679 -13.08 -8.52 31.67
CA THR A 679 -14.17 -9.46 31.39
C THR A 679 -13.66 -10.78 30.83
N VAL A 680 -14.49 -11.81 30.95
CA VAL A 680 -14.22 -13.14 30.39
C VAL A 680 -14.19 -13.07 28.87
N GLU A 681 -15.11 -12.33 28.27
CA GLU A 681 -15.23 -12.12 26.83
C GLU A 681 -13.95 -11.50 26.27
N ASP A 682 -13.42 -10.44 26.90
CA ASP A 682 -12.16 -9.80 26.48
C ASP A 682 -10.99 -10.80 26.50
N SER A 683 -10.96 -11.69 27.49
CA SER A 683 -9.93 -12.72 27.61
C SER A 683 -10.06 -13.77 26.51
N VAL A 684 -11.28 -14.23 26.24
CA VAL A 684 -11.55 -15.20 25.16
C VAL A 684 -11.24 -14.60 23.79
N ASP A 685 -11.59 -13.35 23.54
CA ASP A 685 -11.32 -12.67 22.27
C ASP A 685 -9.81 -12.56 21.97
N VAL A 686 -8.99 -12.36 23.00
CA VAL A 686 -7.53 -12.21 22.84
C VAL A 686 -6.80 -13.56 22.85
N ILE A 687 -7.03 -14.40 23.87
CA ILE A 687 -6.24 -15.64 24.09
C ILE A 687 -7.06 -16.93 23.97
N GLY A 688 -8.35 -16.85 23.63
CA GLY A 688 -9.25 -18.00 23.43
C GLY A 688 -9.75 -18.65 24.71
N VAL A 689 -9.34 -18.17 25.89
CA VAL A 689 -9.63 -18.75 27.21
C VAL A 689 -9.88 -17.65 28.25
N PRO A 690 -10.62 -17.91 29.35
CA PRO A 690 -11.02 -16.88 30.30
C PRO A 690 -9.92 -16.43 31.28
N ASP A 691 -8.78 -17.11 31.30
CA ASP A 691 -7.75 -17.04 32.34
C ASP A 691 -7.23 -15.62 32.65
N ALA A 692 -7.10 -14.75 31.65
CA ALA A 692 -6.57 -13.40 31.85
C ALA A 692 -7.53 -12.48 32.63
N SER A 693 -8.83 -12.79 32.64
CA SER A 693 -9.84 -12.09 33.44
C SER A 693 -9.71 -12.40 34.94
N HIS A 694 -9.07 -13.51 35.29
CA HIS A 694 -8.87 -13.95 36.68
C HIS A 694 -7.55 -13.45 37.29
N VAL A 695 -6.74 -12.71 36.54
CA VAL A 695 -5.48 -12.15 37.04
C VAL A 695 -5.76 -11.07 38.09
N SER A 696 -5.14 -11.20 39.27
CA SER A 696 -5.31 -10.26 40.37
C SER A 696 -4.89 -8.83 40.00
N SER A 697 -5.68 -7.84 40.45
CA SER A 697 -5.33 -6.42 40.35
C SER A 697 -4.07 -6.04 41.13
N THR A 698 -3.69 -6.83 42.14
CA THR A 698 -2.50 -6.60 42.98
C THR A 698 -1.22 -7.17 42.36
N ALA A 699 -1.30 -7.82 41.20
CA ALA A 699 -0.16 -8.42 40.50
C ALA A 699 0.05 -7.77 39.11
N PRO A 700 0.46 -6.48 39.05
CA PRO A 700 0.74 -5.82 37.79
C PRO A 700 1.85 -6.56 37.04
N GLY A 701 1.67 -6.69 35.73
CA GLY A 701 2.60 -7.39 34.85
C GLY A 701 2.41 -8.90 34.77
N ARG A 702 1.49 -9.47 35.56
CA ARG A 702 1.09 -10.87 35.41
C ARG A 702 0.13 -11.02 34.24
N GLY A 703 0.26 -12.12 33.51
CA GLY A 703 -0.61 -12.42 32.38
C GLY A 703 -0.32 -13.77 31.75
N PHE A 704 -0.85 -13.94 30.54
CA PHE A 704 -0.68 -15.13 29.74
C PHE A 704 -0.23 -14.77 28.33
N ALA A 705 0.62 -15.60 27.74
CA ALA A 705 1.04 -15.51 26.36
C ALA A 705 0.61 -16.76 25.58
N ARG A 706 0.16 -16.57 24.35
CA ARG A 706 -0.06 -17.61 23.34
C ARG A 706 0.82 -17.25 22.15
N LEU A 707 1.73 -18.16 21.79
CA LEU A 707 2.71 -17.97 20.72
C LEU A 707 2.37 -18.92 19.56
N GLY A 708 1.73 -18.41 18.52
CA GLY A 708 1.24 -19.23 17.40
C GLY A 708 0.21 -20.28 17.85
N HIS A 709 0.42 -21.54 17.47
CA HIS A 709 -0.42 -22.68 17.87
C HIS A 709 0.00 -23.29 19.23
N SER A 710 0.98 -22.71 19.92
CA SER A 710 1.48 -23.20 21.21
C SER A 710 0.45 -23.07 22.33
N GLY A 711 0.57 -23.91 23.35
CA GLY A 711 -0.24 -23.84 24.57
C GLY A 711 -0.09 -22.51 25.32
N LEU A 712 -1.04 -22.23 26.21
CA LEU A 712 -1.05 -21.01 27.02
C LEU A 712 0.09 -20.99 28.04
N ILE A 713 0.88 -19.92 28.07
CA ILE A 713 2.03 -19.76 28.97
C ILE A 713 1.73 -18.66 30.00
N GLY A 714 1.79 -18.99 31.29
CA GLY A 714 1.72 -17.98 32.35
C GLY A 714 3.03 -17.19 32.46
N ILE A 715 2.94 -15.86 32.43
CA ILE A 715 4.08 -14.95 32.41
C ILE A 715 4.00 -13.86 33.49
N GLN A 716 5.17 -13.39 33.92
CA GLN A 716 5.35 -12.14 34.64
C GLN A 716 6.27 -11.25 33.82
N ILE A 717 5.79 -10.09 33.34
CA ILE A 717 6.61 -9.15 32.57
C ILE A 717 7.67 -8.52 33.47
N ALA A 718 8.79 -8.17 32.84
CA ALA A 718 9.87 -7.46 33.48
C ALA A 718 9.46 -6.01 33.77
N ARG A 719 9.80 -5.53 34.97
CA ARG A 719 9.61 -4.15 35.42
C ARG A 719 10.87 -3.33 35.16
N LEU A 720 10.65 -2.05 34.92
CA LEU A 720 11.64 -0.97 34.88
C LEU A 720 11.48 -0.19 36.18
N ASN A 721 12.57 0.07 36.92
CA ASN A 721 12.50 0.86 38.14
C ASN A 721 12.33 2.34 37.80
N ASN A 722 11.27 2.98 38.31
CA ASN A 722 11.01 4.40 38.15
C ASN A 722 11.62 5.11 39.37
N GLY A 723 12.71 5.85 39.20
CA GLY A 723 13.50 6.44 40.29
C GLY A 723 12.83 7.54 41.14
N GLU A 724 11.54 7.43 41.49
CA GLU A 724 10.91 8.29 42.49
C GLU A 724 10.19 7.48 43.60
N SER A 725 10.55 7.84 44.82
CA SER A 725 10.09 7.32 46.10
C SER A 725 8.61 7.61 46.38
N GLY A 726 7.96 6.68 47.08
CA GLY A 726 6.67 6.91 47.72
C GLY A 726 6.24 5.80 48.66
N GLY A 727 7.04 5.48 49.69
CA GLY A 727 6.62 4.59 50.79
C GLY A 727 7.75 3.93 51.59
N VAL A 728 8.32 4.70 52.52
CA VAL A 728 9.07 4.34 53.75
C VAL A 728 9.72 2.95 53.83
N ASP A 729 11.03 2.88 53.56
CA ASP A 729 12.04 2.39 54.51
C ASP A 729 13.44 2.78 53.99
N GLU A 730 14.23 3.39 54.87
CA GLU A 730 15.60 3.88 54.60
C GLU A 730 16.55 2.71 54.31
N PHE A 731 17.32 2.80 53.22
CA PHE A 731 18.81 2.86 53.19
C PHE A 731 19.31 2.67 51.73
N ASP A 732 20.11 3.64 51.28
CA ASP A 732 20.98 3.73 50.09
C ASP A 732 20.41 4.15 48.70
N GLY A 733 20.79 5.37 48.28
CA GLY A 733 21.12 5.76 46.89
C GLY A 733 20.01 5.83 45.82
N GLY A 734 19.34 6.99 45.70
CA GLY A 734 18.48 7.30 44.55
C GLY A 734 19.26 7.46 43.24
N GLY A 735 19.34 6.38 42.45
CA GLY A 735 19.93 6.36 41.10
C GLY A 735 18.91 6.64 39.98
N PRO A 736 19.37 6.91 38.75
CA PRO A 736 18.48 7.10 37.59
C PRO A 736 17.67 5.83 37.29
N SER A 737 16.47 5.99 36.74
CA SER A 737 15.57 4.90 36.37
C SER A 737 16.18 3.93 35.35
N ASP A 738 15.77 2.65 35.40
CA ASP A 738 16.38 1.56 34.61
C ASP A 738 16.30 1.84 33.10
N ASP A 739 15.19 2.40 32.63
CA ASP A 739 14.96 2.83 31.24
C ASP A 739 15.95 3.90 30.79
N ARG A 740 16.14 4.97 31.55
CA ARG A 740 17.08 6.05 31.25
C ARG A 740 18.51 5.55 31.22
N GLN A 741 18.87 4.62 32.11
CA GLN A 741 20.20 4.02 32.10
C GLN A 741 20.43 3.19 30.82
N ILE A 742 19.47 2.37 30.40
CA ILE A 742 19.55 1.59 29.16
C ILE A 742 19.62 2.52 27.94
N VAL A 743 18.72 3.51 27.86
CA VAL A 743 18.67 4.50 26.76
C VAL A 743 19.99 5.28 26.66
N ARG A 744 20.56 5.68 27.79
CA ARG A 744 21.86 6.35 27.83
C ARG A 744 22.98 5.45 27.31
N ALA A 745 23.05 4.21 27.80
CA ALA A 745 24.07 3.26 27.35
C ALA A 745 23.99 2.99 25.84
N ILE A 746 22.78 2.89 25.29
CA ILE A 746 22.53 2.71 23.86
C ILE A 746 22.99 3.92 23.05
N ASN A 747 22.64 5.14 23.46
CA ASN A 747 23.04 6.37 22.76
C ASN A 747 24.57 6.57 22.79
N GLU A 748 25.21 6.37 23.94
CA GLU A 748 26.67 6.47 24.06
C GLU A 748 27.39 5.41 23.22
N ALA A 749 26.86 4.17 23.14
CA ALA A 749 27.39 3.13 22.27
C ALA A 749 27.23 3.47 20.77
N TYR A 750 26.09 4.08 20.39
CA TYR A 750 25.84 4.53 19.02
C TYR A 750 26.84 5.61 18.59
N ASP A 751 27.06 6.62 19.42
CA ASP A 751 28.03 7.68 19.17
C ASP A 751 29.47 7.13 19.09
N LYS A 752 29.82 6.20 19.99
CA LYS A 752 31.15 5.57 20.04
C LYS A 752 31.45 4.70 18.81
N LEU A 753 30.45 4.02 18.26
CA LEU A 753 30.59 3.20 17.05
C LEU A 753 30.47 4.01 15.75
N ALA A 754 30.11 5.29 15.81
CA ALA A 754 29.95 6.17 14.66
C ALA A 754 29.03 5.59 13.56
N LEU A 755 27.92 4.97 13.96
CA LEU A 755 26.97 4.36 13.04
C LEU A 755 26.14 5.41 12.29
N GLU A 756 25.74 5.11 11.05
CA GLU A 756 24.85 5.98 10.29
C GLU A 756 23.44 6.04 10.87
N ARG A 757 22.73 7.16 10.64
CA ARG A 757 21.34 7.28 11.07
C ARG A 757 20.43 6.46 10.15
N PRO A 758 19.49 5.67 10.70
CA PRO A 758 18.56 4.93 9.88
C PRO A 758 17.63 5.86 9.09
N ARG A 759 17.24 5.41 7.90
CA ARG A 759 16.20 6.05 7.09
C ARG A 759 14.89 6.12 7.89
N ARG A 760 14.14 7.21 7.69
CA ARG A 760 12.78 7.37 8.26
C ARG A 760 11.73 7.08 7.17
N PRO A 761 11.02 5.94 7.22
CA PRO A 761 9.99 5.62 6.24
C PRO A 761 8.82 6.62 6.26
N VAL A 762 8.50 7.11 7.46
CA VAL A 762 7.52 8.17 7.68
C VAL A 762 8.29 9.44 8.03
N LEU A 763 8.27 10.42 7.12
CA LEU A 763 8.89 11.71 7.39
C LEU A 763 8.07 12.50 8.43
N PRO A 764 8.71 13.38 9.21
CA PRO A 764 7.99 14.32 10.07
C PRO A 764 6.97 15.10 9.25
N SER A 765 5.80 15.40 9.82
CA SER A 765 4.87 16.34 9.21
C SER A 765 5.58 17.67 8.94
N LEU A 766 5.19 18.34 7.86
CA LEU A 766 5.74 19.63 7.49
C LEU A 766 5.67 20.61 8.68
N ALA A 767 6.77 21.32 8.94
CA ALA A 767 6.81 22.33 10.00
C ALA A 767 5.76 23.43 9.79
N SER A 768 5.28 24.05 10.87
CA SER A 768 4.32 25.18 10.80
C SER A 768 4.93 26.43 10.16
N VAL A 769 6.25 26.57 10.21
CA VAL A 769 7.01 27.64 9.55
C VAL A 769 8.19 27.01 8.81
N VAL A 770 8.31 27.32 7.53
CA VAL A 770 9.44 26.95 6.66
C VAL A 770 10.08 28.25 6.19
N LEU A 771 11.39 28.44 6.35
CA LEU A 771 12.03 29.68 5.91
C LEU A 771 12.38 29.61 4.42
N LEU A 772 12.14 30.70 3.68
CA LEU A 772 12.50 30.79 2.26
C LEU A 772 14.00 30.63 2.06
N GLY A 773 14.81 31.08 3.02
CA GLY A 773 16.27 30.90 3.00
C GLY A 773 16.70 29.44 2.90
N ASP A 774 15.95 28.52 3.50
CA ASP A 774 16.26 27.09 3.52
C ASP A 774 15.89 26.39 2.20
N LEU A 775 15.01 27.00 1.40
CA LEU A 775 14.54 26.46 0.13
C LEU A 775 15.34 26.92 -1.08
N LEU A 776 16.15 27.98 -0.94
CA LEU A 776 16.91 28.55 -2.05
C LEU A 776 18.13 27.69 -2.41
N PRO A 777 18.46 27.54 -3.70
CA PRO A 777 19.60 26.77 -4.13
C PRO A 777 20.93 27.41 -3.66
N ARG A 778 21.87 26.57 -3.22
CA ARG A 778 23.20 27.01 -2.72
C ARG A 778 24.11 27.59 -3.81
N THR A 779 23.87 27.28 -5.09
CA THR A 779 24.64 27.80 -6.23
C THR A 779 23.70 28.23 -7.36
N PRO A 780 23.72 29.51 -7.80
CA PRO A 780 22.90 29.97 -8.91
C PRO A 780 23.42 29.42 -10.25
N THR A 781 22.56 28.77 -11.03
CA THR A 781 22.86 28.31 -12.39
C THR A 781 22.83 29.49 -13.37
N ARG A 782 23.95 29.75 -14.06
CA ARG A 782 24.14 30.97 -14.89
C ARG A 782 23.58 30.93 -16.32
N SER A 783 22.91 29.85 -16.75
CA SER A 783 22.53 29.67 -18.16
C SER A 783 21.03 29.73 -18.49
N THR A 784 20.13 29.58 -17.52
CA THR A 784 18.66 29.59 -17.68
C THR A 784 17.99 30.13 -16.40
N ILE A 785 16.77 30.68 -16.49
CA ILE A 785 16.02 31.09 -15.29
C ILE A 785 15.75 29.83 -14.46
N PRO A 786 16.22 29.75 -13.21
CA PRO A 786 15.94 28.60 -12.36
C PRO A 786 14.47 28.61 -11.91
N PRO A 787 13.85 27.44 -11.68
CA PRO A 787 12.54 27.36 -11.04
C PRO A 787 12.56 28.08 -9.68
N VAL A 788 11.54 28.90 -9.42
CA VAL A 788 11.48 29.81 -8.27
C VAL A 788 10.86 29.09 -7.06
N PRO A 789 11.60 28.82 -5.97
CA PRO A 789 11.07 28.08 -4.82
C PRO A 789 10.15 28.94 -3.96
N PHE A 790 9.00 28.40 -3.53
CA PHE A 790 8.05 29.17 -2.71
C PHE A 790 7.40 28.40 -1.55
N ALA A 791 7.45 27.07 -1.57
CA ALA A 791 6.85 26.22 -0.54
C ALA A 791 7.60 24.89 -0.41
N LEU A 792 7.29 24.12 0.63
CA LEU A 792 7.70 22.74 0.79
C LEU A 792 6.46 21.83 0.67
N GLU A 793 6.47 20.91 -0.29
CA GLU A 793 5.41 19.91 -0.54
C GLU A 793 5.74 18.59 0.18
N ASP A 794 4.71 17.92 0.72
CA ASP A 794 4.83 16.59 1.32
C ASP A 794 4.26 15.51 0.40
N LEU A 795 5.08 14.50 0.07
CA LEU A 795 4.74 13.41 -0.83
C LEU A 795 4.90 12.08 -0.08
N PRO A 796 3.92 11.68 0.76
CA PRO A 796 4.01 10.48 1.59
C PRO A 796 4.18 9.21 0.74
N SER A 797 3.54 9.13 -0.42
CA SER A 797 3.65 7.99 -1.35
C SER A 797 5.04 7.82 -1.95
N LEU A 798 5.87 8.87 -1.92
CA LEU A 798 7.27 8.85 -2.34
C LEU A 798 8.24 8.93 -1.15
N GLN A 799 7.71 8.98 0.08
CA GLN A 799 8.45 9.18 1.32
C GLN A 799 9.42 10.36 1.23
N ARG A 800 8.97 11.46 0.63
CA ARG A 800 9.82 12.61 0.28
C ARG A 800 9.10 13.92 0.52
N GLN A 801 9.81 14.89 1.08
CA GLN A 801 9.43 16.29 1.01
C GLN A 801 10.26 16.97 -0.07
N ARG A 802 9.61 17.77 -0.93
CA ARG A 802 10.27 18.46 -2.04
C ARG A 802 9.97 19.95 -2.02
N VAL A 803 10.93 20.74 -2.47
CA VAL A 803 10.72 22.17 -2.67
C VAL A 803 9.75 22.36 -3.84
N ALA A 804 8.63 23.05 -3.58
CA ALA A 804 7.69 23.47 -4.60
C ALA A 804 8.23 24.71 -5.31
N THR A 805 8.26 24.66 -6.63
CA THR A 805 8.85 25.70 -7.46
C THR A 805 7.87 26.19 -8.53
N ILE A 806 7.95 27.47 -8.87
CA ILE A 806 7.31 28.07 -10.04
C ILE A 806 8.32 28.04 -11.18
N ASP A 807 8.08 27.18 -12.17
CA ASP A 807 8.85 27.15 -13.41
C ASP A 807 8.22 28.07 -14.45
N LEU A 808 8.73 29.30 -14.57
CA LEU A 808 8.18 30.33 -15.44
C LEU A 808 8.12 29.93 -16.92
N ASP A 809 8.90 28.97 -17.38
CA ASP A 809 8.85 28.48 -18.76
C ASP A 809 7.60 27.62 -19.03
N ASN A 810 7.08 26.95 -18.00
CA ASN A 810 5.92 26.06 -18.07
C ASN A 810 4.74 26.53 -17.21
N PHE A 811 4.82 27.75 -16.66
CA PHE A 811 3.83 28.29 -15.72
C PHE A 811 2.62 28.89 -16.42
N SER A 812 1.45 28.79 -15.78
CA SER A 812 0.21 29.47 -16.17
C SER A 812 -0.25 30.42 -15.07
N THR A 813 -1.55 30.70 -14.99
CA THR A 813 -2.12 31.41 -13.84
C THR A 813 -2.27 30.47 -12.64
N LEU A 814 -1.83 30.93 -11.45
CA LEU A 814 -2.02 30.25 -10.16
C LEU A 814 -3.00 31.04 -9.29
N ALA A 815 -3.98 30.35 -8.69
CA ALA A 815 -4.88 30.93 -7.71
C ALA A 815 -4.60 30.39 -6.30
N ILE A 816 -4.50 31.28 -5.31
CA ILE A 816 -4.36 30.93 -3.89
C ILE A 816 -5.66 31.33 -3.18
N VAL A 817 -6.46 30.32 -2.82
CA VAL A 817 -7.81 30.49 -2.30
C VAL A 817 -7.80 30.22 -0.80
N GLY A 818 -8.32 31.14 0.00
CA GLY A 818 -8.25 31.02 1.45
C GLY A 818 -9.10 32.04 2.20
N SER A 819 -9.41 31.73 3.46
CA SER A 819 -10.05 32.67 4.38
C SER A 819 -9.12 33.82 4.79
N ALA A 820 -9.64 34.74 5.61
CA ALA A 820 -8.82 35.78 6.19
C ALA A 820 -7.73 35.16 7.11
N ARG A 821 -6.53 35.76 7.11
CA ARG A 821 -5.38 35.39 7.97
C ARG A 821 -4.75 34.01 7.74
N THR A 822 -5.08 33.33 6.65
CA THR A 822 -4.49 32.01 6.33
C THR A 822 -3.15 32.06 5.61
N GLY A 823 -2.63 33.25 5.30
CA GLY A 823 -1.33 33.42 4.63
C GLY A 823 -1.38 33.86 3.16
N ARG A 824 -2.55 34.20 2.60
CA ARG A 824 -2.71 34.64 1.19
C ARG A 824 -1.72 35.73 0.75
N SER A 825 -1.70 36.86 1.46
CA SER A 825 -0.79 37.97 1.12
C SER A 825 0.67 37.61 1.39
N THR A 826 0.94 36.80 2.43
CA THR A 826 2.28 36.29 2.74
C THR A 826 2.81 35.42 1.59
N ALA A 827 1.96 34.62 0.95
CA ALA A 827 2.36 33.82 -0.21
C ALA A 827 2.88 34.69 -1.37
N LEU A 828 2.22 35.81 -1.66
CA LEU A 828 2.70 36.76 -2.68
C LEU A 828 4.04 37.40 -2.28
N VAL A 829 4.20 37.76 -0.99
CA VAL A 829 5.47 38.25 -0.43
C VAL A 829 6.60 37.23 -0.62
N THR A 830 6.33 35.97 -0.29
CA THR A 830 7.28 34.87 -0.44
C THR A 830 7.68 34.67 -1.89
N VAL A 831 6.72 34.63 -2.82
CA VAL A 831 7.03 34.49 -4.26
C VAL A 831 7.83 35.67 -4.78
N ALA A 832 7.47 36.91 -4.42
CA ALA A 832 8.21 38.10 -4.86
C ALA A 832 9.67 38.06 -4.37
N ALA A 833 9.88 37.74 -3.09
CA ALA A 833 11.22 37.59 -2.53
C ALA A 833 12.00 36.44 -3.19
N ALA A 834 11.34 35.32 -3.47
CA ALA A 834 11.95 34.16 -4.11
C ALA A 834 12.40 34.48 -5.54
N VAL A 835 11.54 35.15 -6.33
CA VAL A 835 11.91 35.67 -7.65
C VAL A 835 13.12 36.57 -7.51
N ALA A 836 13.05 37.57 -6.63
CA ALA A 836 14.10 38.59 -6.51
C ALA A 836 15.46 38.01 -6.10
N ARG A 837 15.47 36.95 -5.28
CA ARG A 837 16.69 36.26 -4.83
C ARG A 837 17.19 35.17 -5.79
N SER A 838 16.35 34.67 -6.70
CA SER A 838 16.71 33.56 -7.60
C SER A 838 16.97 34.00 -9.03
N THR A 839 16.55 35.20 -9.43
CA THR A 839 16.60 35.67 -10.82
C THR A 839 17.17 37.08 -10.93
N SER A 840 17.59 37.46 -12.14
CA SER A 840 17.99 38.84 -12.46
C SER A 840 16.75 39.72 -12.71
N PRO A 841 16.76 41.00 -12.31
CA PRO A 841 15.69 41.95 -12.66
C PRO A 841 15.64 42.25 -14.18
N ALA A 842 16.66 41.86 -14.94
CA ALA A 842 16.63 41.86 -16.41
C ALA A 842 15.81 40.69 -17.01
N ASP A 843 15.58 39.63 -16.23
CA ASP A 843 14.93 38.40 -16.70
C ASP A 843 13.48 38.27 -16.22
N VAL A 844 13.15 38.84 -15.05
CA VAL A 844 11.80 38.74 -14.46
C VAL A 844 11.36 40.09 -13.88
N HIS A 845 10.18 40.54 -14.28
CA HIS A 845 9.56 41.79 -13.82
C HIS A 845 8.31 41.49 -12.98
N LEU A 846 8.11 42.24 -11.90
CA LEU A 846 6.99 42.13 -10.97
C LEU A 846 6.08 43.36 -11.03
N TYR A 847 4.77 43.14 -11.12
CA TYR A 847 3.75 44.19 -10.97
C TYR A 847 2.67 43.73 -10.00
N VAL A 848 2.26 44.60 -9.08
CA VAL A 848 1.43 44.20 -7.95
C VAL A 848 0.16 45.06 -7.86
N PHE A 849 -0.98 44.39 -7.72
CA PHE A 849 -2.26 44.98 -7.34
C PHE A 849 -2.59 44.55 -5.91
N ASP A 850 -2.47 45.47 -4.95
CA ASP A 850 -2.77 45.25 -3.53
C ASP A 850 -4.19 45.75 -3.20
N GLY A 851 -5.16 44.83 -3.22
CA GLY A 851 -6.53 45.09 -2.77
C GLY A 851 -6.68 45.20 -1.24
N GLY A 852 -5.60 45.05 -0.49
CA GLY A 852 -5.53 45.11 0.96
C GLY A 852 -5.21 46.50 1.52
N ALA A 853 -4.54 46.52 2.67
CA ALA A 853 -4.20 47.73 3.42
C ALA A 853 -2.73 48.15 3.23
N GLY A 854 -2.15 47.88 2.06
CA GLY A 854 -0.77 48.25 1.73
C GLY A 854 0.30 47.28 2.26
N SER A 855 -0.07 46.03 2.54
CA SER A 855 0.87 45.01 3.05
C SER A 855 1.93 44.61 2.04
N LEU A 856 1.68 44.82 0.75
CA LEU A 856 2.61 44.49 -0.32
C LEU A 856 3.46 45.68 -0.75
N LEU A 857 3.27 46.86 -0.14
CA LEU A 857 3.99 48.09 -0.50
C LEU A 857 5.52 47.93 -0.37
N ALA A 858 6.00 47.11 0.57
CA ALA A 858 7.43 46.83 0.73
C ALA A 858 8.09 46.21 -0.52
N MET A 859 7.31 45.61 -1.43
CA MET A 859 7.82 45.09 -2.71
C MET A 859 8.33 46.18 -3.65
N SER A 860 7.90 47.45 -3.49
CA SER A 860 8.33 48.55 -4.36
C SER A 860 9.84 48.82 -4.30
N GLY A 861 10.50 48.42 -3.21
CA GLY A 861 11.94 48.51 -3.07
C GLY A 861 12.72 47.46 -3.86
N LEU A 862 12.07 46.37 -4.31
CA LEU A 862 12.76 45.30 -5.03
C LEU A 862 13.18 45.78 -6.43
N PRO A 863 14.40 45.47 -6.88
CA PRO A 863 14.83 45.83 -8.23
C PRO A 863 13.92 45.30 -9.35
N HIS A 864 13.32 44.13 -9.12
CA HIS A 864 12.39 43.44 -10.01
C HIS A 864 10.99 44.07 -10.04
N CYS A 865 10.62 44.91 -9.08
CA CYS A 865 9.27 45.47 -9.01
C CYS A 865 9.18 46.80 -9.79
N GLY A 866 8.27 46.82 -10.77
CA GLY A 866 7.98 48.02 -11.56
C GLY A 866 6.92 48.91 -10.92
N ALA A 867 5.87 48.32 -10.33
CA ALA A 867 4.82 49.07 -9.66
C ALA A 867 4.09 48.23 -8.61
N VAL A 868 3.72 48.88 -7.50
CA VAL A 868 2.73 48.37 -6.53
C VAL A 868 1.59 49.37 -6.50
N VAL A 869 0.38 48.91 -6.78
CA VAL A 869 -0.83 49.74 -6.75
C VAL A 869 -1.72 49.31 -5.62
N THR A 870 -2.02 50.24 -4.72
CA THR A 870 -2.85 50.00 -3.54
C THR A 870 -4.33 50.22 -3.82
N ARG A 871 -5.20 49.71 -2.93
CA ARG A 871 -6.67 49.77 -3.06
C ARG A 871 -7.24 51.17 -3.36
N GLY A 872 -6.62 52.25 -2.89
CA GLY A 872 -7.09 53.63 -3.09
C GLY A 872 -6.64 54.29 -4.40
N GLU A 873 -5.68 53.70 -5.12
CA GLU A 873 -5.06 54.30 -6.30
C GLU A 873 -5.74 53.86 -7.61
N HIS A 874 -7.07 54.05 -7.70
CA HIS A 874 -7.88 53.53 -8.81
C HIS A 874 -7.38 53.97 -10.21
N ALA A 875 -6.97 55.22 -10.36
CA ALA A 875 -6.44 55.75 -11.62
C ALA A 875 -5.12 55.04 -12.01
N ARG A 876 -4.22 54.85 -11.05
CA ARG A 876 -2.94 54.16 -11.23
C ARG A 876 -3.16 52.68 -11.56
N ALA A 877 -4.16 52.04 -10.95
CA ALA A 877 -4.52 50.65 -11.21
C ALA A 877 -4.98 50.47 -12.67
N ARG A 878 -5.86 51.36 -13.15
CA ARG A 878 -6.30 51.36 -14.56
C ARG A 878 -5.13 51.62 -15.51
N GLN A 879 -4.26 52.57 -15.18
CA GLN A 879 -3.12 52.90 -16.02
C GLN A 879 -2.14 51.72 -16.14
N LEU A 880 -1.85 51.03 -15.04
CA LEU A 880 -1.05 49.81 -15.03
C LEU A 880 -1.73 48.69 -15.85
N LEU A 881 -3.04 48.47 -15.64
CA LEU A 881 -3.81 47.46 -16.37
C LEU A 881 -3.78 47.70 -17.89
N ASN A 882 -4.03 48.93 -18.32
CA ASN A 882 -3.98 49.31 -19.74
C ASN A 882 -2.59 49.12 -20.33
N ARG A 883 -1.54 49.39 -19.55
CA ARG A 883 -0.16 49.19 -19.97
C ARG A 883 0.18 47.71 -20.12
N LEU A 884 -0.20 46.87 -19.17
CA LEU A 884 -0.02 45.41 -19.26
C LEU A 884 -0.78 44.82 -20.45
N SER A 885 -1.99 45.32 -20.73
CA SER A 885 -2.78 44.94 -21.91
C SER A 885 -2.06 45.32 -23.22
N LYS A 886 -1.51 46.54 -23.30
CA LYS A 886 -0.72 46.98 -24.46
C LYS A 886 0.59 46.19 -24.61
N GLU A 887 1.21 45.81 -23.50
CA GLU A 887 2.42 44.98 -23.50
C GLU A 887 2.12 43.58 -24.03
N LEU A 888 0.98 42.98 -23.64
CA LEU A 888 0.51 41.70 -24.19
C LEU A 888 0.41 41.76 -25.73
N ASP A 889 -0.24 42.79 -26.27
CA ASP A 889 -0.39 42.98 -27.73
C ASP A 889 0.96 43.23 -28.43
N THR A 890 1.89 43.90 -27.75
CA THR A 890 3.24 44.17 -28.26
C THR A 890 4.06 42.89 -28.32
N ARG A 891 4.04 42.09 -27.27
CA ARG A 891 4.75 40.80 -27.20
C ARG A 891 4.20 39.78 -28.20
N ARG A 892 2.87 39.71 -28.37
CA ARG A 892 2.24 38.86 -29.39
C ARG A 892 2.77 39.18 -30.79
N ARG A 893 2.87 40.46 -31.14
CA ARG A 893 3.45 40.90 -32.42
C ARG A 893 4.94 40.60 -32.54
N ARG A 894 5.72 40.79 -31.47
CA ARG A 894 7.17 40.51 -31.45
C ARG A 894 7.47 39.02 -31.62
N LEU A 895 6.73 38.14 -30.94
CA LEU A 895 6.85 36.69 -31.09
C LEU A 895 6.48 36.26 -32.52
N ALA A 896 5.34 36.74 -33.03
CA ALA A 896 4.90 36.41 -34.38
C ALA A 896 5.88 36.88 -35.47
N SER A 897 6.40 38.12 -35.37
CA SER A 897 7.38 38.66 -36.33
C SER A 897 8.75 37.98 -36.22
N GLY A 898 9.16 37.60 -35.01
CA GLY A 898 10.37 36.80 -34.77
C GLY A 898 10.24 35.31 -35.09
N ARG A 899 9.02 34.83 -35.43
CA ARG A 899 8.68 33.42 -35.65
C ARG A 899 8.96 32.52 -34.44
N PHE A 900 8.80 33.05 -33.24
CA PHE A 900 8.90 32.28 -32.00
C PHE A 900 7.50 31.85 -31.57
N ALA A 901 7.31 30.57 -31.25
CA ALA A 901 6.05 30.05 -30.73
C ALA A 901 5.82 30.45 -29.27
N THR A 902 6.89 30.62 -28.49
CA THR A 902 6.84 30.94 -27.05
C THR A 902 7.93 31.92 -26.64
N ILE A 903 7.78 32.54 -25.47
CA ILE A 903 8.84 33.37 -24.87
C ILE A 903 10.11 32.55 -24.59
N ARG A 904 9.97 31.28 -24.20
CA ARG A 904 11.10 30.37 -23.96
C ARG A 904 11.98 30.23 -25.21
N GLU A 905 11.34 30.01 -26.36
CA GLU A 905 12.03 29.91 -27.66
C GLU A 905 12.68 31.24 -28.06
N GLN A 906 12.00 32.37 -27.81
CA GLN A 906 12.60 33.68 -28.04
C GLN A 906 13.84 33.90 -27.18
N ARG A 907 13.78 33.54 -25.90
CA ARG A 907 14.88 33.76 -24.96
C ARG A 907 16.07 32.86 -25.24
N SER A 908 15.84 31.62 -25.71
CA SER A 908 16.91 30.69 -26.09
C SER A 908 17.62 31.11 -27.38
N ALA A 909 16.89 31.72 -28.33
CA ALA A 909 17.44 32.14 -29.62
C ALA A 909 18.15 33.51 -29.57
N MET A 910 17.85 34.36 -28.59
CA MET A 910 18.29 35.76 -28.55
C MET A 910 19.44 36.01 -27.56
N SER A 911 20.20 37.08 -27.85
CA SER A 911 21.25 37.60 -26.97
C SER A 911 20.66 38.13 -25.67
N ALA A 912 21.44 38.19 -24.58
CA ALA A 912 20.96 38.62 -23.27
C ALA A 912 20.27 40.00 -23.28
N ALA A 913 20.73 40.92 -24.13
CA ALA A 913 20.15 42.27 -24.26
C ALA A 913 18.79 42.28 -24.99
N ASP A 914 18.53 41.28 -25.84
CA ASP A 914 17.33 41.21 -26.67
C ASP A 914 16.24 40.28 -26.09
N ARG A 915 16.58 39.53 -25.04
CA ARG A 915 15.64 38.62 -24.35
C ARG A 915 14.48 39.39 -23.78
N MET A 916 13.27 38.89 -24.01
CA MET A 916 12.10 39.42 -23.31
C MET A 916 12.08 38.92 -21.86
N PRO A 917 11.85 39.78 -20.86
CA PRO A 917 11.70 39.36 -19.48
C PRO A 917 10.34 38.68 -19.29
N HIS A 918 10.27 37.67 -18.41
CA HIS A 918 8.98 37.17 -17.95
C HIS A 918 8.32 38.24 -17.07
N ILE A 919 7.02 38.45 -17.22
CA ILE A 919 6.27 39.38 -16.36
C ILE A 919 5.40 38.54 -15.43
N LEU A 920 5.52 38.77 -14.13
CA LEU A 920 4.67 38.15 -13.11
C LEU A 920 3.81 39.22 -12.42
N VAL A 921 2.50 39.10 -12.58
CA VAL A 921 1.49 40.00 -12.02
C VAL A 921 0.93 39.37 -10.74
N LEU A 922 1.13 40.03 -9.61
CA LEU A 922 0.63 39.59 -8.31
C LEU A 922 -0.66 40.35 -7.99
N VAL A 923 -1.77 39.65 -7.80
CA VAL A 923 -3.07 40.26 -7.51
C VAL A 923 -3.54 39.78 -6.14
N ASP A 924 -3.47 40.66 -5.13
CA ASP A 924 -3.96 40.34 -3.79
C ASP A 924 -5.43 40.73 -3.65
N ARG A 925 -6.25 39.78 -3.20
CA ARG A 925 -7.70 39.95 -2.99
C ARG A 925 -8.43 40.36 -4.26
N TRP A 926 -8.53 39.43 -5.19
CA TRP A 926 -9.23 39.55 -6.46
C TRP A 926 -10.51 40.39 -6.41
N LYS A 927 -11.47 40.05 -5.55
CA LYS A 927 -12.72 40.81 -5.39
C LYS A 927 -12.51 42.29 -5.08
N ASP A 928 -11.57 42.63 -4.20
CA ASP A 928 -11.30 44.02 -3.81
C ASP A 928 -10.64 44.79 -4.97
N VAL A 929 -9.73 44.17 -5.71
CA VAL A 929 -9.09 44.75 -6.90
C VAL A 929 -10.11 44.99 -8.00
N CYS A 930 -10.93 43.98 -8.34
CA CYS A 930 -12.00 44.10 -9.33
C CYS A 930 -13.02 45.18 -8.93
N GLY A 931 -13.41 45.22 -7.65
CA GLY A 931 -14.31 46.26 -7.14
C GLY A 931 -13.69 47.65 -7.18
N GLY A 932 -12.40 47.79 -6.85
CA GLY A 932 -11.68 49.06 -6.90
C GLY A 932 -11.53 49.62 -8.31
N ILE A 933 -11.11 48.78 -9.26
CA ILE A 933 -11.00 49.18 -10.67
C ILE A 933 -12.41 49.40 -11.28
N GLY A 934 -13.44 48.81 -10.68
CA GLY A 934 -14.86 48.94 -11.02
C GLY A 934 -15.58 50.20 -10.52
N GLN A 935 -14.95 51.11 -9.77
CA GLN A 935 -15.59 52.36 -9.30
C GLN A 935 -15.66 53.48 -10.37
N SER A 936 -15.62 53.13 -11.66
CA SER A 936 -15.75 54.06 -12.79
C SER A 936 -16.85 53.62 -13.74
N ASP A 937 -17.28 54.52 -14.63
CA ASP A 937 -18.28 54.23 -15.67
C ASP A 937 -17.95 53.00 -16.53
N ASP A 938 -16.66 52.65 -16.67
CA ASP A 938 -16.15 51.49 -17.44
C ASP A 938 -15.86 50.22 -16.60
N ALA A 939 -16.58 50.02 -15.49
CA ALA A 939 -16.30 48.94 -14.53
C ALA A 939 -16.17 47.54 -15.15
N GLY A 940 -17.10 47.19 -16.06
CA GLY A 940 -17.11 45.89 -16.74
C GLY A 940 -15.93 45.71 -17.70
N ALA A 941 -15.53 46.77 -18.41
CA ALA A 941 -14.42 46.73 -19.36
C ALA A 941 -13.07 46.48 -18.68
N ASN A 942 -12.88 47.06 -17.49
CA ASN A 942 -11.66 46.85 -16.71
C ASN A 942 -11.56 45.43 -16.15
N ALA A 943 -12.66 44.88 -15.62
CA ALA A 943 -12.68 43.50 -15.13
C ALA A 943 -12.42 42.50 -16.27
N GLU A 944 -13.00 42.75 -17.46
CA GLU A 944 -12.76 41.94 -18.65
C GLU A 944 -11.30 42.04 -19.11
N THR A 945 -10.68 43.21 -19.01
CA THR A 945 -9.25 43.39 -19.34
C THR A 945 -8.35 42.59 -18.41
N LEU A 946 -8.66 42.54 -17.11
CA LEU A 946 -7.92 41.73 -16.15
C LEU A 946 -8.12 40.21 -16.40
N MET A 947 -9.35 39.78 -16.72
CA MET A 947 -9.63 38.40 -17.15
C MET A 947 -8.91 38.04 -18.46
N ARG A 948 -8.82 38.98 -19.40
CA ARG A 948 -8.06 38.83 -20.64
C ARG A 948 -6.59 38.61 -20.36
N LEU A 949 -5.99 39.36 -19.43
CA LEU A 949 -4.60 39.12 -19.01
C LEU A 949 -4.39 37.71 -18.46
N LEU A 950 -5.29 37.23 -17.60
CA LEU A 950 -5.21 35.87 -17.05
C LEU A 950 -5.30 34.78 -18.13
N ARG A 951 -6.12 35.02 -19.17
CA ARG A 951 -6.40 34.06 -20.25
C ARG A 951 -5.36 34.06 -21.36
N GLU A 952 -4.93 35.23 -21.79
CA GLU A 952 -4.05 35.40 -22.96
C GLU A 952 -2.59 35.67 -22.58
N GLY A 953 -2.32 36.08 -21.34
CA GLY A 953 -0.98 36.45 -20.87
C GLY A 953 0.04 35.31 -20.93
N PRO A 954 -0.26 34.08 -20.46
CA PRO A 954 0.73 33.00 -20.42
C PRO A 954 1.36 32.71 -21.79
N ALA A 955 0.58 32.82 -22.87
CA ALA A 955 1.06 32.62 -24.24
C ALA A 955 2.15 33.60 -24.68
N VAL A 956 2.30 34.74 -24.00
CA VAL A 956 3.29 35.78 -24.32
C VAL A 956 4.26 36.08 -23.16
N GLY A 957 4.30 35.19 -22.16
CA GLY A 957 5.18 35.33 -21.01
C GLY A 957 4.73 36.37 -19.97
N ILE A 958 3.43 36.61 -19.86
CA ILE A 958 2.80 37.40 -18.79
C ILE A 958 1.97 36.45 -17.93
N TYR A 959 2.39 36.21 -16.70
CA TYR A 959 1.78 35.26 -15.78
C TYR A 959 1.15 35.98 -14.60
N SER A 960 0.22 35.32 -13.93
CA SER A 960 -0.49 35.91 -12.80
C SER A 960 -0.57 34.95 -11.62
N ILE A 961 -0.38 35.49 -10.42
CA ILE A 961 -0.72 34.82 -9.17
C ILE A 961 -1.79 35.64 -8.48
N VAL A 962 -2.96 35.03 -8.29
CA VAL A 962 -4.15 35.71 -7.78
C VAL A 962 -4.53 35.13 -6.43
N THR A 963 -4.79 35.98 -5.44
CA THR A 963 -5.31 35.54 -4.14
C THR A 963 -6.75 36.01 -3.94
N GLY A 964 -7.53 35.25 -3.18
CA GLY A 964 -8.94 35.56 -2.98
C GLY A 964 -9.62 34.57 -2.05
N GLY A 965 -10.93 34.72 -1.88
CA GLY A 965 -11.77 33.77 -1.16
C GLY A 965 -12.46 32.84 -2.16
N GLN A 966 -13.67 32.39 -1.81
CA GLN A 966 -14.48 31.53 -2.68
C GLN A 966 -14.88 32.20 -4.01
N ASP A 967 -14.73 33.53 -4.14
CA ASP A 967 -14.92 34.24 -5.40
C ASP A 967 -14.00 33.73 -6.52
N LEU A 968 -12.83 33.18 -6.17
CA LEU A 968 -11.91 32.54 -7.12
C LEU A 968 -12.34 31.15 -7.60
N LEU A 969 -13.37 30.57 -6.99
CA LEU A 969 -13.93 29.27 -7.37
C LEU A 969 -15.07 29.40 -8.40
N ALA A 970 -15.43 30.62 -8.78
CA ALA A 970 -16.42 30.87 -9.83
C ALA A 970 -16.01 30.19 -11.15
N SER A 971 -17.01 29.77 -11.95
CA SER A 971 -16.78 29.06 -13.22
C SER A 971 -15.86 29.82 -14.18
N ALA A 972 -16.02 31.15 -14.26
CA ALA A 972 -15.17 32.00 -15.10
C ALA A 972 -13.70 31.97 -14.70
N MET A 973 -13.38 31.88 -13.40
CA MET A 973 -12.00 31.76 -12.92
C MET A 973 -11.46 30.36 -13.19
N ARG A 974 -12.24 29.32 -12.93
CA ARG A 974 -11.84 27.92 -13.18
C ARG A 974 -11.53 27.62 -14.65
N ALA A 975 -12.12 28.37 -15.58
CA ALA A 975 -11.82 28.24 -17.01
C ALA A 975 -10.47 28.82 -17.43
N VAL A 976 -9.81 29.60 -16.57
CA VAL A 976 -8.60 30.38 -16.91
C VAL A 976 -7.43 30.08 -15.99
N VAL A 977 -7.69 29.75 -14.73
CA VAL A 977 -6.67 29.37 -13.76
C VAL A 977 -6.22 27.95 -14.06
N GLY A 978 -4.90 27.75 -14.22
CA GLY A 978 -4.33 26.43 -14.50
C GLY A 978 -4.08 25.60 -13.25
N ASP A 979 -3.93 26.24 -12.09
CA ASP A 979 -3.63 25.57 -10.84
C ASP A 979 -4.16 26.34 -9.62
N TYR A 980 -4.52 25.61 -8.56
CA TYR A 980 -5.12 26.14 -7.35
C TYR A 980 -4.42 25.61 -6.10
N ILE A 981 -4.08 26.50 -5.18
CA ILE A 981 -3.67 26.18 -3.82
C ILE A 981 -4.78 26.61 -2.86
N ALA A 982 -5.35 25.63 -2.17
CA ALA A 982 -6.36 25.84 -1.14
C ALA A 982 -5.67 26.01 0.22
N LEU A 983 -5.67 27.23 0.74
CA LEU A 983 -5.43 27.49 2.16
C LEU A 983 -6.74 27.26 2.94
N PRO A 984 -6.72 27.22 4.29
CA PRO A 984 -7.93 27.01 5.09
C PRO A 984 -9.14 27.83 4.65
N LEU A 985 -10.24 27.15 4.30
CA LEU A 985 -11.49 27.76 3.88
C LEU A 985 -12.50 27.81 5.02
N ALA A 986 -13.29 28.88 5.09
CA ALA A 986 -14.29 29.08 6.13
C ALA A 986 -15.44 28.07 6.01
N ASP A 987 -15.81 27.74 4.77
CA ASP A 987 -16.73 26.67 4.46
C ASP A 987 -15.95 25.50 3.84
N ARG A 988 -15.91 24.39 4.58
CA ARG A 988 -15.21 23.17 4.19
C ARG A 988 -15.83 22.51 2.96
N ALA A 989 -17.12 22.70 2.66
CA ALA A 989 -17.74 22.11 1.47
C ALA A 989 -17.14 22.66 0.17
N ALA A 990 -16.55 23.86 0.20
CA ALA A 990 -15.89 24.48 -0.95
C ALA A 990 -14.64 23.73 -1.42
N TYR A 991 -13.99 22.93 -0.55
CA TYR A 991 -12.86 22.08 -0.97
C TYR A 991 -13.25 21.09 -2.07
N ARG A 992 -14.50 20.60 -2.08
CA ARG A 992 -15.00 19.71 -3.13
C ARG A 992 -14.99 20.36 -4.52
N GLN A 993 -15.11 21.69 -4.60
CA GLN A 993 -15.03 22.42 -5.86
C GLN A 993 -13.60 22.44 -6.44
N LEU A 994 -12.61 22.15 -5.60
CA LEU A 994 -11.20 21.98 -5.94
C LEU A 994 -10.79 20.51 -6.05
N GLY A 995 -11.76 19.58 -6.04
CA GLY A 995 -11.49 18.14 -6.10
C GLY A 995 -10.85 17.57 -4.84
N LEU A 996 -11.00 18.23 -3.69
CA LEU A 996 -10.46 17.80 -2.41
C LEU A 996 -11.59 17.27 -1.52
N ASP A 997 -11.39 16.13 -0.87
CA ASP A 997 -12.31 15.65 0.16
C ASP A 997 -12.08 16.46 1.45
N PRO A 998 -13.09 17.20 1.95
CA PRO A 998 -12.95 17.93 3.20
C PRO A 998 -12.64 17.05 4.41
N ASN A 999 -12.92 15.74 4.38
CA ASN A 999 -12.62 14.83 5.48
C ASN A 999 -11.14 14.42 5.53
N ASP A 1000 -10.44 14.51 4.40
CA ASP A 1000 -9.02 14.17 4.30
C ASP A 1000 -8.11 15.37 4.60
N LEU A 1001 -8.66 16.49 5.06
CA LEU A 1001 -7.91 17.70 5.38
C LEU A 1001 -7.87 17.92 6.89
N PRO A 1002 -6.74 18.39 7.46
CA PRO A 1002 -6.64 18.68 8.88
C PRO A 1002 -7.70 19.71 9.32
N GLU A 1003 -8.15 19.60 10.56
CA GLU A 1003 -9.10 20.55 11.13
C GLU A 1003 -8.44 21.91 11.39
N ASP A 1004 -7.27 21.88 12.02
CA ASP A 1004 -6.47 23.06 12.35
C ASP A 1004 -5.18 23.10 11.52
N ALA A 1005 -5.11 24.08 10.63
CA ALA A 1005 -3.97 24.28 9.73
C ALA A 1005 -3.31 25.64 10.01
N PRO A 1006 -1.98 25.69 10.25
CA PRO A 1006 -1.29 26.94 10.52
C PRO A 1006 -1.28 27.85 9.28
N PRO A 1007 -1.05 29.17 9.44
CA PRO A 1007 -0.92 30.08 8.30
C PRO A 1007 0.14 29.60 7.30
N GLY A 1008 -0.19 29.65 6.01
CA GLY A 1008 0.67 29.17 4.92
C GLY A 1008 0.53 27.68 4.61
N ARG A 1009 -0.15 26.90 5.46
CA ARG A 1009 -0.55 25.52 5.15
C ARG A 1009 -1.55 25.51 4.01
N GLY A 1010 -1.30 24.73 2.97
CA GLY A 1010 -2.21 24.63 1.84
C GLY A 1010 -2.23 23.25 1.19
N PHE A 1011 -3.19 23.06 0.30
CA PHE A 1011 -3.42 21.83 -0.44
C PHE A 1011 -3.55 22.14 -1.92
N ARG A 1012 -2.74 21.47 -2.75
CA ARG A 1012 -2.82 21.61 -4.21
C ARG A 1012 -4.09 20.93 -4.71
N SER A 1013 -4.91 21.65 -5.45
CA SER A 1013 -6.18 21.17 -5.98
C SER A 1013 -6.03 19.85 -6.73
N ILE A 1014 -7.05 18.99 -6.64
CA ILE A 1014 -7.16 17.67 -7.28
C ILE A 1014 -6.16 16.64 -6.74
N SER A 1015 -4.87 16.97 -6.68
CA SER A 1015 -3.83 16.07 -6.18
C SER A 1015 -3.86 15.87 -4.67
N GLY A 1016 -4.44 16.80 -3.92
CA GLY A 1016 -4.46 16.77 -2.45
C GLY A 1016 -3.09 16.95 -1.79
N ILE A 1017 -2.04 17.25 -2.55
CA ILE A 1017 -0.68 17.39 -2.01
C ILE A 1017 -0.66 18.54 -1.00
N GLU A 1018 -0.34 18.20 0.24
CA GLU A 1018 -0.13 19.15 1.32
C GLU A 1018 1.18 19.91 1.08
N LEU A 1019 1.15 21.22 1.31
CA LEU A 1019 2.31 22.09 1.26
C LEU A 1019 2.32 23.11 2.40
N GLN A 1020 3.51 23.58 2.76
CA GLN A 1020 3.71 24.73 3.62
C GLN A 1020 4.40 25.84 2.82
N ILE A 1021 3.69 26.95 2.61
CA ILE A 1021 4.26 28.15 1.99
C ILE A 1021 5.34 28.72 2.89
N ALA A 1022 6.49 29.02 2.29
CA ALA A 1022 7.63 29.50 3.03
C ALA A 1022 7.39 30.93 3.56
N SER A 1023 8.14 31.28 4.59
CA SER A 1023 8.12 32.58 5.27
C SER A 1023 9.49 33.24 5.16
N LEU A 1024 9.54 34.56 5.13
CA LEU A 1024 10.81 35.31 5.08
C LEU A 1024 11.50 35.35 6.45
N SER A 1025 10.70 35.33 7.52
CA SER A 1025 11.12 35.34 8.92
C SER A 1025 10.48 34.17 9.69
N ALA A 1026 11.10 33.77 10.80
CA ALA A 1026 10.53 32.78 11.71
C ALA A 1026 9.27 33.29 12.40
N ASP A 1027 9.15 34.62 12.56
CA ASP A 1027 7.92 35.26 13.04
C ASP A 1027 6.93 35.40 11.86
N PRO A 1028 5.78 34.72 11.91
CA PRO A 1028 4.78 34.80 10.84
C PRO A 1028 4.03 36.15 10.81
N ASP A 1029 4.26 37.06 11.78
CA ASP A 1029 3.63 38.37 11.77
C ASP A 1029 3.97 39.18 10.52
N ARG A 1030 2.96 39.87 10.01
CA ARG A 1030 3.06 40.62 8.76
C ARG A 1030 4.16 41.67 8.80
N ARG A 1031 4.37 42.35 9.94
CA ARG A 1031 5.42 43.37 10.05
C ARG A 1031 6.81 42.75 9.91
N ALA A 1032 7.06 41.64 10.60
CA ALA A 1032 8.32 40.91 10.49
C ALA A 1032 8.61 40.45 9.04
N GLN A 1033 7.58 40.00 8.32
CA GLN A 1033 7.70 39.65 6.89
C GLN A 1033 8.04 40.86 6.02
N SER A 1034 7.36 42.01 6.22
CA SER A 1034 7.64 43.24 5.49
C SER A 1034 9.02 43.81 5.79
N ASP A 1035 9.46 43.79 7.05
CA ASP A 1035 10.76 44.30 7.46
C ASP A 1035 11.87 43.46 6.83
N ARG A 1036 11.75 42.12 6.87
CA ARG A 1036 12.71 41.22 6.22
C ARG A 1036 12.73 41.39 4.70
N LEU A 1037 11.59 41.69 4.06
CA LEU A 1037 11.55 42.01 2.64
C LEU A 1037 12.30 43.31 2.30
N ARG A 1038 12.21 44.33 3.16
CA ARG A 1038 12.94 45.60 2.96
C ARG A 1038 14.46 45.39 3.07
N GLU A 1039 14.91 44.57 4.01
CA GLU A 1039 16.33 44.18 4.11
C GLU A 1039 16.80 43.52 2.81
N ILE A 1040 16.05 42.52 2.31
CA ILE A 1040 16.34 41.86 1.04
C ILE A 1040 16.37 42.88 -0.11
N ALA A 1041 15.46 43.84 -0.13
CA ALA A 1041 15.41 44.87 -1.16
C ALA A 1041 16.65 45.77 -1.17
N VAL A 1042 17.16 46.15 0.00
CA VAL A 1042 18.40 46.94 0.13
C VAL A 1042 19.59 46.16 -0.41
N ASP A 1043 19.77 44.91 0.02
CA ASP A 1043 20.87 44.05 -0.43
C ASP A 1043 20.86 43.86 -1.97
N LEU A 1044 19.67 43.62 -2.53
CA LEU A 1044 19.51 43.43 -3.98
C LEU A 1044 19.68 44.73 -4.77
N ALA A 1045 19.30 45.88 -4.22
CA ALA A 1045 19.51 47.17 -4.85
C ALA A 1045 21.00 47.48 -5.01
N GLU A 1046 21.82 47.15 -4.00
CA GLU A 1046 23.28 47.23 -4.10
C GLU A 1046 23.83 46.23 -5.13
N GLN A 1047 23.37 44.98 -5.09
CA GLN A 1047 23.83 43.92 -6.00
C GLN A 1047 23.57 44.26 -7.49
N TYR A 1048 22.44 44.89 -7.80
CA TYR A 1048 22.01 45.17 -9.17
C TYR A 1048 22.15 46.64 -9.58
N ALA A 1049 22.91 47.45 -8.83
CA ALA A 1049 23.10 48.88 -9.09
C ALA A 1049 23.62 49.18 -10.51
N ASP A 1050 24.46 48.30 -11.07
CA ASP A 1050 25.08 48.46 -12.40
C ASP A 1050 24.25 47.85 -13.56
N THR A 1051 23.01 47.39 -13.30
CA THR A 1051 22.17 46.80 -14.35
C THR A 1051 21.68 47.89 -15.32
N ASP A 1052 21.72 47.62 -16.63
CA ASP A 1052 21.20 48.55 -17.65
C ASP A 1052 19.74 48.96 -17.34
N PRO A 1053 19.46 50.27 -17.15
CA PRO A 1053 18.11 50.75 -16.84
C PRO A 1053 17.04 50.36 -17.86
N THR A 1054 17.41 50.07 -19.10
CA THR A 1054 16.47 49.63 -20.15
C THR A 1054 15.99 48.20 -19.95
N LEU A 1055 16.74 47.38 -19.21
CA LEU A 1055 16.39 46.00 -18.87
C LEU A 1055 15.59 45.89 -17.56
N LEU A 1056 15.58 46.95 -16.76
CA LEU A 1056 14.80 47.03 -15.53
C LEU A 1056 13.30 47.20 -15.82
N PRO A 1057 12.43 46.75 -14.90
CA PRO A 1057 10.99 46.95 -15.05
C PRO A 1057 10.68 48.44 -15.14
N THR A 1058 9.95 48.81 -16.19
CA THR A 1058 9.45 50.18 -16.33
C THR A 1058 8.42 50.49 -15.23
N TYR A 1059 8.26 51.77 -14.86
CA TYR A 1059 7.18 52.31 -13.99
C TYR A 1059 7.49 52.61 -12.49
N ARG A 1060 8.76 52.70 -12.08
CA ARG A 1060 9.13 53.01 -10.67
C ARG A 1060 8.62 54.37 -10.14
N ASP A 1061 8.40 55.36 -11.01
CA ASP A 1061 8.03 56.74 -10.64
C ASP A 1061 6.57 57.08 -11.00
N VAL A 1062 5.60 56.51 -10.27
CA VAL A 1062 4.25 57.09 -10.12
C VAL A 1062 3.90 57.18 -8.64
#